data_AF-A0A0Q5NXM2-F1
#
_entry.id   AF-A0A0Q5NXM2-F1
#
_cell.length_a   1.000
_cell.length_b   1.000
_cell.length_c   1.000
_cell.angle_alpha   90.00
_cell.angle_beta   90.00
_cell.angle_gamma   90.00
#
_symmetry.space_group_name_H-M   'P 1'
#
loop_
_entity.id
_entity.type
_entity.pdbx_description
1 polymer ?
#
loop_
_entity_poly.entity_id
_entity_poly.type
_entity_poly.pdbx_seq_one_letter_code
_entity_poly.pdbx_strand_id
1 'polypeptide(L)'
;MPSVTSWNRLEPRARSGDMRPGLEARVHDPLWLLARQWQLGEFQGEDAASPAWARLRAESAPLTVIRTPGGAPTPLDAGFPLETTVERMPAGEPDRRTAAEAGLHFLRLLADEGMAAYRDAFVTAFPLAPPTGETDPASRRYLQLMSGRAPDGLELGTNVRGGLPTRVAVDLDDQPEVRAAIRRYLTWLDDLVRTSPHGAWQPERFEYDIEVAAPGGVVLRAPEYAGGALDWHSFVHDTDGDLTARGDPVPIVATVLPSPASYAGMPEARFWKLEDRRIDFGGIEAAPTDLARMLVLDFATVFGNDWFVIPLQLPVGTLTQVRSLVVGDTFGDRWLIGPAARADWSMYLLSAVGSGAKATGGRLDRLLLPSALVTTLEGDPLEQVLLLRDEDANVAWAIEQTVEGAAGVRVDRVEAWQEHRRRYGDAAAHSGAPAQIAPFTYRLVSEVPEHWIPLVPEETAPGRTVLRVSAIQRPGVGGGGPEPVLPRGLLLRSADALRVPEEEVPSEGAQVTRSWHYTRWTDGSAHLWEARRKRAGRGPASSGLAFDLVEPWHAPGRPLAYAPVRLAVTAAALTADPVDLHRLAPGERAVVRWEIRNVGTATWYRVGDDALRLGTSGDRDHPGRLAAASWLDPARPAAPAESVIGPGQVATFVFEIRAPAAPGPFHEVYEPLLGDNGWIGGPQLELRGSVTA
;
A
#
# COMPACT_ATOMS: atom_id res chain seq x y z
N MET A 1 -57.93 -27.13 35.35
CA MET A 1 -58.36 -27.90 34.16
C MET A 1 -57.11 -28.32 33.41
N PRO A 2 -56.93 -29.60 33.05
CA PRO A 2 -55.84 -30.01 32.18
C PRO A 2 -56.11 -29.50 30.76
N SER A 3 -55.15 -28.77 30.19
CA SER A 3 -55.16 -28.31 28.79
C SER A 3 -54.48 -29.37 27.93
N VAL A 4 -55.17 -29.88 26.91
CA VAL A 4 -54.55 -30.70 25.87
C VAL A 4 -54.10 -29.74 24.76
N THR A 5 -52.80 -29.47 24.68
CA THR A 5 -52.19 -28.74 23.56
C THR A 5 -52.06 -29.71 22.38
N SER A 6 -52.88 -29.55 21.35
CA SER A 6 -52.74 -30.28 20.09
C SER A 6 -51.99 -29.43 19.05
N TRP A 7 -51.00 -30.03 18.41
CA TRP A 7 -50.29 -29.42 17.28
C TRP A 7 -50.94 -29.91 15.98
N ASN A 8 -51.73 -29.05 15.34
CA ASN A 8 -52.23 -29.33 13.99
C ASN A 8 -51.22 -28.82 12.98
N ARG A 9 -50.48 -29.73 12.34
CA ARG A 9 -49.65 -29.40 11.18
C ARG A 9 -50.58 -29.15 9.99
N LEU A 10 -50.76 -27.88 9.64
CA LEU A 10 -51.44 -27.48 8.42
C LEU A 10 -50.48 -27.71 7.24
N GLU A 11 -50.64 -28.81 6.52
CA GLU A 11 -49.93 -29.00 5.25
C GLU A 11 -50.79 -28.43 4.11
N PRO A 12 -50.33 -27.38 3.40
CA PRO A 12 -51.03 -26.90 2.22
C PRO A 12 -51.03 -27.99 1.14
N ARG A 13 -52.21 -28.57 0.89
CA ARG A 13 -52.42 -29.43 -0.29
C ARG A 13 -52.52 -28.55 -1.53
N ALA A 14 -51.40 -28.34 -2.21
CA ALA A 14 -51.40 -27.67 -3.50
C ALA A 14 -52.21 -28.50 -4.50
N ARG A 15 -53.30 -27.94 -5.05
CA ARG A 15 -54.13 -28.59 -6.08
C ARG A 15 -53.43 -28.68 -7.44
N SER A 16 -52.27 -28.06 -7.56
CA SER A 16 -51.43 -27.96 -8.75
C SER A 16 -49.97 -28.04 -8.30
N GLY A 17 -49.12 -28.77 -9.03
CA GLY A 17 -47.67 -28.74 -8.85
C GLY A 17 -47.02 -27.47 -9.42
N ASP A 18 -47.78 -26.66 -10.14
CA ASP A 18 -47.33 -25.38 -10.68
C ASP A 18 -47.51 -24.27 -9.65
N MET A 19 -46.39 -23.78 -9.09
CA MET A 19 -46.35 -22.67 -8.14
C MET A 19 -46.39 -21.29 -8.82
N ARG A 20 -46.18 -21.22 -10.15
CA ARG A 20 -46.11 -19.95 -10.90
C ARG A 20 -47.36 -19.07 -10.69
N PRO A 21 -48.60 -19.60 -10.73
CA PRO A 21 -49.78 -18.76 -10.51
C PRO A 21 -49.85 -18.12 -9.12
N GLY A 22 -49.23 -18.73 -8.10
CA GLY A 22 -49.13 -18.18 -6.75
C GLY A 22 -48.02 -17.15 -6.59
N LEU A 23 -46.90 -17.35 -7.31
CA LEU A 23 -45.72 -16.47 -7.28
C LEU A 23 -45.88 -15.21 -8.16
N GLU A 24 -46.69 -15.27 -9.22
CA GLU A 24 -46.83 -14.17 -10.19
C GLU A 24 -47.63 -12.96 -9.69
N ALA A 25 -48.21 -13.01 -8.47
CA ALA A 25 -48.99 -11.93 -7.85
C ALA A 25 -49.91 -11.16 -8.84
N ARG A 26 -50.59 -11.91 -9.74
CA ARG A 26 -51.27 -11.37 -10.93
C ARG A 26 -52.33 -10.34 -10.59
N VAL A 27 -52.16 -9.09 -11.02
CA VAL A 27 -53.17 -8.04 -10.85
C VAL A 27 -54.35 -8.27 -11.79
N HIS A 28 -55.53 -8.48 -11.22
CA HIS A 28 -56.76 -8.68 -12.00
C HIS A 28 -57.62 -7.41 -12.05
N ASP A 29 -58.20 -7.03 -10.92
CA ASP A 29 -59.04 -5.83 -10.77
C ASP A 29 -58.85 -5.20 -9.37
N PRO A 30 -59.34 -3.97 -9.13
CA PRO A 30 -59.19 -3.32 -7.82
C PRO A 30 -59.83 -4.08 -6.65
N LEU A 31 -60.92 -4.83 -6.88
CA LEU A 31 -61.57 -5.63 -5.85
C LEU A 31 -60.73 -6.86 -5.50
N TRP A 32 -60.08 -7.46 -6.49
CA TRP A 32 -59.10 -8.54 -6.31
C TRP A 32 -57.88 -8.06 -5.51
N LEU A 33 -57.39 -6.84 -5.76
CA LEU A 33 -56.30 -6.23 -4.96
C LEU A 33 -56.69 -6.14 -3.48
N LEU A 34 -57.86 -5.56 -3.19
CA LEU A 34 -58.38 -5.46 -1.83
C LEU A 34 -58.64 -6.83 -1.19
N ALA A 35 -59.19 -7.79 -1.95
CA ALA A 35 -59.43 -9.15 -1.48
C ALA A 35 -58.12 -9.89 -1.17
N ARG A 36 -57.03 -9.62 -1.90
CA ARG A 36 -55.70 -10.16 -1.58
C ARG A 36 -55.07 -9.53 -0.34
N GLN A 37 -55.23 -8.22 -0.14
CA GLN A 37 -54.85 -7.56 1.13
C GLN A 37 -55.59 -8.19 2.31
N TRP A 38 -56.90 -8.41 2.15
CA TRP A 38 -57.70 -9.08 3.16
C TRP A 38 -57.24 -10.52 3.44
N GLN A 39 -56.95 -11.31 2.40
CA GLN A 39 -56.49 -12.68 2.54
C GLN A 39 -55.13 -12.81 3.24
N LEU A 40 -54.22 -11.86 3.00
CA LEU A 40 -52.90 -11.82 3.63
C LEU A 40 -52.92 -11.13 5.00
N GLY A 41 -54.10 -10.72 5.48
CA GLY A 41 -54.25 -10.14 6.80
C GLY A 41 -53.90 -8.64 6.90
N GLU A 42 -53.64 -7.94 5.79
CA GLU A 42 -53.27 -6.51 5.82
C GLU A 42 -54.39 -5.63 6.43
N PHE A 43 -55.66 -6.06 6.33
CA PHE A 43 -56.80 -5.39 6.97
C PHE A 43 -57.20 -5.97 8.32
N GLN A 44 -56.55 -7.04 8.79
CA GLN A 44 -56.83 -7.57 10.12
C GLN A 44 -56.40 -6.58 11.19
N GLY A 45 -55.41 -5.72 10.89
CA GLY A 45 -54.94 -4.67 11.78
C GLY A 45 -54.61 -5.28 13.14
N GLU A 46 -53.54 -6.05 13.22
CA GLU A 46 -53.12 -6.60 14.52
C GLU A 46 -52.95 -5.45 15.50
N ASP A 47 -53.61 -5.55 16.65
CA ASP A 47 -53.55 -4.59 17.76
C ASP A 47 -52.19 -4.74 18.48
N ALA A 48 -51.12 -4.63 17.70
CA ALA A 48 -49.75 -4.87 18.11
C ALA A 48 -49.13 -3.54 18.54
N ALA A 49 -48.69 -3.51 19.80
CA ALA A 49 -47.99 -2.37 20.37
C ALA A 49 -46.71 -2.07 19.59
N SER A 50 -46.52 -0.81 19.19
CA SER A 50 -45.26 -0.34 18.60
C SER A 50 -44.57 0.62 19.55
N PRO A 51 -43.22 0.65 19.59
CA PRO A 51 -42.47 1.64 20.35
C PRO A 51 -42.83 3.07 19.91
N ALA A 52 -43.38 3.88 20.83
CA ALA A 52 -43.74 5.28 20.58
C ALA A 52 -42.67 6.25 21.08
N TRP A 53 -41.99 5.91 22.17
CA TRP A 53 -40.82 6.64 22.67
C TRP A 53 -39.92 5.70 23.48
N ALA A 54 -38.64 6.04 23.57
CA ALA A 54 -37.68 5.37 24.43
C ALA A 54 -36.97 6.38 25.33
N ARG A 55 -36.83 6.05 26.62
CA ARG A 55 -36.01 6.79 27.57
C ARG A 55 -34.85 5.92 28.03
N LEU A 56 -33.65 6.34 27.68
CA LEU A 56 -32.41 5.67 28.02
C LEU A 56 -31.66 6.46 29.10
N ARG A 57 -31.09 5.72 30.06
CA ARG A 57 -30.08 6.24 30.99
C ARG A 57 -28.79 5.49 30.76
N ALA A 58 -27.71 6.23 30.63
CA ALA A 58 -26.37 5.68 30.47
C ALA A 58 -25.35 6.50 31.29
N GLU A 59 -24.16 5.95 31.44
CA GLU A 59 -22.99 6.64 31.98
C GLU A 59 -21.85 6.48 30.99
N SER A 60 -21.18 7.58 30.65
CA SER A 60 -20.11 7.58 29.66
C SER A 60 -18.82 8.11 30.26
N ALA A 61 -17.72 7.39 30.08
CA ALA A 61 -16.42 7.74 30.61
C ALA A 61 -15.41 7.90 29.45
N PRO A 62 -14.66 9.02 29.38
CA PRO A 62 -13.66 9.22 28.33
C PRO A 62 -12.43 8.34 28.53
N LEU A 63 -11.84 7.89 27.42
CA LEU A 63 -10.46 7.39 27.41
C LEU A 63 -9.53 8.59 27.60
N THR A 64 -8.68 8.55 28.61
CA THR A 64 -7.87 9.72 29.02
C THR A 64 -6.38 9.44 29.14
N VAL A 65 -5.98 8.17 29.05
CA VAL A 65 -4.59 7.76 29.18
C VAL A 65 -4.28 6.73 28.10
N ILE A 66 -3.10 6.86 27.49
CA ILE A 66 -2.54 5.91 26.54
C ILE A 66 -1.12 5.51 26.99
N ARG A 67 -0.78 4.25 26.80
CA ARG A 67 0.57 3.72 26.96
C ARG A 67 0.97 2.94 25.71
N THR A 68 2.16 3.25 25.20
CA THR A 68 2.82 2.49 24.14
C THR A 68 3.85 1.54 24.76
N PRO A 69 4.27 0.47 24.05
CA PRO A 69 5.31 -0.44 24.49
C PRO A 69 6.59 0.30 24.90
N GLY A 70 7.10 -0.01 26.10
CA GLY A 70 8.31 0.63 26.66
C GLY A 70 8.17 2.10 27.04
N GLY A 71 7.00 2.72 26.85
CA GLY A 71 6.70 4.11 27.19
C GLY A 71 6.03 4.28 28.55
N ALA A 72 6.14 5.46 29.13
CA ALA A 72 5.35 5.85 30.29
C ALA A 72 3.89 6.16 29.87
N PRO A 73 2.89 6.00 30.75
CA PRO A 73 1.53 6.46 30.49
C PRO A 73 1.50 7.96 30.21
N THR A 74 0.80 8.36 29.15
CA THR A 74 0.64 9.77 28.74
C THR A 74 -0.84 10.13 28.59
N PRO A 75 -1.22 11.41 28.74
CA PRO A 75 -2.58 11.85 28.48
C PRO A 75 -2.99 11.54 27.03
N LEU A 76 -4.17 10.93 26.87
CA LEU A 76 -4.80 10.75 25.56
C LEU A 76 -5.70 11.95 25.27
N ASP A 77 -5.45 12.62 24.15
CA ASP A 77 -6.24 13.75 23.70
C ASP A 77 -7.34 13.28 22.74
N ALA A 78 -8.59 13.36 23.19
CA ALA A 78 -9.77 12.99 22.41
C ALA A 78 -10.05 13.95 21.23
N GLY A 79 -9.36 15.08 21.15
CA GLY A 79 -9.35 15.98 20.01
C GLY A 79 -8.63 15.41 18.78
N PHE A 80 -7.99 14.25 18.88
CA PHE A 80 -7.27 13.62 17.78
C PHE A 80 -7.85 12.24 17.46
N PRO A 81 -7.83 11.83 16.16
CA PRO A 81 -8.03 10.44 15.82
C PRO A 81 -6.96 9.58 16.50
N LEU A 82 -7.37 8.47 17.11
CA LEU A 82 -6.54 7.59 17.90
C LEU A 82 -5.40 7.03 17.04
N GLU A 83 -5.70 6.61 15.82
CA GLU A 83 -4.73 6.10 14.84
C GLU A 83 -3.60 7.11 14.60
N THR A 84 -3.88 8.41 14.53
CA THR A 84 -2.82 9.41 14.38
C THR A 84 -1.89 9.46 15.59
N THR A 85 -2.34 9.05 16.76
CA THR A 85 -1.54 8.97 17.99
C THR A 85 -0.79 7.64 18.09
N VAL A 86 -1.42 6.56 17.66
CA VAL A 86 -0.85 5.20 17.68
C VAL A 86 0.17 5.00 16.57
N GLU A 87 -0.21 5.34 15.35
CA GLU A 87 0.56 5.01 14.15
C GLU A 87 1.75 5.94 13.93
N ARG A 88 1.71 7.17 14.49
CA ARG A 88 2.76 8.17 14.27
C ARG A 88 4.12 7.61 14.64
N MET A 89 5.05 7.75 13.72
CA MET A 89 6.40 7.27 13.94
C MET A 89 7.14 8.13 14.97
N PRO A 90 8.08 7.51 15.72
CA PRO A 90 9.02 8.29 16.51
C PRO A 90 9.85 9.19 15.60
N ALA A 91 10.43 10.25 16.18
CA ALA A 91 11.33 11.13 15.43
C ALA A 91 12.50 10.33 14.84
N GLY A 92 12.42 10.02 13.54
CA GLY A 92 13.48 9.37 12.77
C GLY A 92 14.46 10.38 12.18
N GLU A 93 15.45 9.90 11.42
CA GLU A 93 16.21 10.78 10.54
C GLU A 93 15.25 11.32 9.47
N PRO A 94 14.93 12.62 9.50
CA PRO A 94 13.97 13.17 8.55
C PRO A 94 14.57 13.18 7.15
N ASP A 95 13.73 13.03 6.14
CA ASP A 95 14.18 13.07 4.77
C ASP A 95 14.74 14.45 4.41
N ARG A 96 15.76 14.47 3.56
CA ARG A 96 16.48 15.71 3.25
C ARG A 96 15.67 16.68 2.41
N ARG A 97 14.58 16.22 1.79
CA ARG A 97 13.68 17.09 1.04
C ARG A 97 12.77 17.86 1.98
N THR A 98 12.20 17.23 3.00
CA THR A 98 11.48 17.92 4.08
C THR A 98 12.37 18.96 4.74
N ALA A 99 13.65 18.63 5.02
CA ALA A 99 14.61 19.61 5.54
C ALA A 99 14.79 20.82 4.61
N ALA A 100 14.97 20.58 3.30
CA ALA A 100 15.13 21.66 2.32
C ALA A 100 13.85 22.50 2.15
N GLU A 101 12.67 21.87 2.09
CA GLU A 101 11.38 22.53 1.93
C GLU A 101 11.01 23.35 3.15
N ALA A 102 11.26 22.83 4.36
CA ALA A 102 11.11 23.56 5.62
C ALA A 102 12.04 24.78 5.67
N GLY A 103 13.29 24.63 5.24
CA GLY A 103 14.25 25.73 5.16
C GLY A 103 13.82 26.81 4.15
N LEU A 104 13.33 26.41 2.98
CA LEU A 104 12.76 27.34 2.00
C LEU A 104 11.52 28.05 2.54
N HIS A 105 10.66 27.36 3.29
CA HIS A 105 9.49 27.96 3.90
C HIS A 105 9.88 29.02 4.94
N PHE A 106 10.87 28.74 5.81
CA PHE A 106 11.43 29.73 6.71
C PHE A 106 11.94 30.97 5.95
N LEU A 107 12.67 30.79 4.85
CA LEU A 107 13.16 31.92 4.05
C LEU A 107 12.02 32.75 3.42
N ARG A 108 10.89 32.13 3.08
CA ARG A 108 9.68 32.87 2.64
C ARG A 108 9.09 33.69 3.77
N LEU A 109 8.94 33.10 4.96
CA LEU A 109 8.47 33.83 6.14
C LEU A 109 9.40 34.98 6.53
N LEU A 110 10.71 34.77 6.42
CA LEU A 110 11.71 35.81 6.67
C LEU A 110 11.58 36.97 5.67
N ALA A 111 11.35 36.65 4.39
CA ALA A 111 11.10 37.67 3.36
C ALA A 111 9.77 38.42 3.58
N ASP A 112 8.71 37.71 4.01
CA ASP A 112 7.42 38.32 4.34
C ASP A 112 7.52 39.33 5.49
N GLU A 113 8.40 39.09 6.46
CA GLU A 113 8.73 40.04 7.54
C GLU A 113 9.73 41.14 7.11
N GLY A 114 10.05 41.24 5.81
CA GLY A 114 10.95 42.27 5.28
C GLY A 114 12.45 41.96 5.45
N MET A 115 12.81 40.78 5.96
CA MET A 115 14.17 40.42 6.39
C MET A 115 14.94 39.56 5.35
N ALA A 116 14.62 39.73 4.06
CA ALA A 116 15.22 38.96 2.97
C ALA A 116 16.76 39.10 2.88
N ALA A 117 17.34 40.18 3.41
CA ALA A 117 18.78 40.40 3.46
C ALA A 117 19.53 39.33 4.27
N TYR A 118 18.89 38.70 5.26
CA TYR A 118 19.49 37.65 6.09
C TYR A 118 19.51 36.26 5.43
N ARG A 119 18.94 36.11 4.24
CA ARG A 119 18.81 34.84 3.53
C ARG A 119 20.12 34.07 3.45
N ASP A 120 21.17 34.70 2.94
CA ASP A 120 22.45 34.03 2.68
C ASP A 120 23.19 33.68 3.97
N ALA A 121 22.97 34.46 5.04
CA ALA A 121 23.50 34.16 6.37
C ALA A 121 22.87 32.89 6.95
N PHE A 122 21.55 32.73 6.83
CA PHE A 122 20.86 31.51 7.27
C PHE A 122 21.23 30.28 6.43
N VAL A 123 21.30 30.41 5.10
CA VAL A 123 21.73 29.32 4.19
C VAL A 123 23.14 28.85 4.52
N THR A 124 24.04 29.77 4.87
CA THR A 124 25.44 29.47 5.19
C THR A 124 25.60 28.86 6.59
N ALA A 125 24.82 29.35 7.57
CA ALA A 125 24.89 28.89 8.96
C ALA A 125 24.27 27.50 9.20
N PHE A 126 23.33 27.10 8.33
CA PHE A 126 22.60 25.84 8.39
C PHE A 126 22.60 25.14 7.03
N PRO A 127 23.76 24.69 6.52
CA PRO A 127 23.84 24.14 5.17
C PRO A 127 23.16 22.76 5.08
N LEU A 128 22.38 22.53 4.02
CA LEU A 128 21.88 21.19 3.71
C LEU A 128 23.05 20.28 3.32
N ALA A 129 23.38 19.32 4.18
CA ALA A 129 24.53 18.44 3.98
C ALA A 129 24.37 17.59 2.70
N PRO A 130 25.47 17.36 1.95
CA PRO A 130 25.44 16.44 0.81
C PRO A 130 25.17 15.01 1.30
N PRO A 131 24.58 14.14 0.45
CA PRO A 131 24.32 12.76 0.83
C PRO A 131 25.64 12.03 1.14
N THR A 132 25.71 11.38 2.30
CA THR A 132 26.84 10.51 2.69
C THR A 132 26.55 9.09 2.24
N GLY A 133 27.39 8.53 1.36
CA GLY A 133 27.31 7.14 0.91
C GLY A 133 26.59 6.93 -0.43
N GLU A 134 26.20 5.68 -0.71
CA GLU A 134 25.51 5.33 -1.95
C GLU A 134 24.09 5.90 -1.93
N THR A 135 23.77 6.75 -2.90
CA THR A 135 22.47 7.43 -3.01
C THR A 135 21.95 7.30 -4.44
N ASP A 136 20.63 7.20 -4.58
CA ASP A 136 20.00 7.11 -5.88
C ASP A 136 20.26 8.38 -6.72
N PRO A 137 20.28 8.27 -8.06
CA PRO A 137 20.57 9.41 -8.93
C PRO A 137 19.61 10.60 -8.77
N ALA A 138 18.33 10.35 -8.45
CA ALA A 138 17.34 11.40 -8.33
C ALA A 138 17.56 12.23 -7.05
N SER A 139 17.73 11.57 -5.91
CA SER A 139 18.09 12.22 -4.65
C SER A 139 19.40 12.97 -4.75
N ARG A 140 20.43 12.41 -5.41
CA ARG A 140 21.72 13.10 -5.62
C ARG A 140 21.53 14.40 -6.40
N ARG A 141 20.80 14.37 -7.53
CA ARG A 141 20.53 15.57 -8.34
C ARG A 141 19.75 16.62 -7.55
N TYR A 142 18.74 16.20 -6.80
CA TYR A 142 17.94 17.10 -5.96
C TYR A 142 18.81 17.78 -4.89
N LEU A 143 19.60 17.01 -4.14
CA LEU A 143 20.45 17.56 -3.08
C LEU A 143 21.58 18.44 -3.63
N GLN A 144 22.15 18.11 -4.80
CA GLN A 144 23.10 18.97 -5.50
C GLN A 144 22.46 20.30 -5.93
N LEU A 145 21.20 20.28 -6.38
CA LEU A 145 20.48 21.50 -6.73
C LEU A 145 20.18 22.38 -5.51
N MET A 146 19.81 21.75 -4.39
CA MET A 146 19.39 22.44 -3.16
C MET A 146 20.57 22.92 -2.31
N SER A 147 21.74 22.27 -2.41
CA SER A 147 22.94 22.67 -1.70
C SER A 147 23.31 24.12 -2.02
N GLY A 148 23.51 24.94 -0.98
CA GLY A 148 23.76 26.38 -1.10
C GLY A 148 22.55 27.23 -1.51
N ARG A 149 21.34 26.65 -1.66
CA ARG A 149 20.11 27.40 -1.99
C ARG A 149 19.06 27.40 -0.89
N ALA A 150 19.04 26.37 -0.05
CA ALA A 150 18.16 26.25 1.11
C ALA A 150 18.98 25.90 2.36
N PRO A 151 18.60 26.44 3.53
CA PRO A 151 19.12 25.94 4.78
C PRO A 151 18.50 24.57 5.10
N ASP A 152 19.16 23.78 5.94
CA ASP A 152 18.54 22.63 6.60
C ASP A 152 17.50 23.15 7.61
N GLY A 153 16.23 23.12 7.22
CA GLY A 153 15.14 23.66 8.03
C GLY A 153 14.97 22.93 9.36
N LEU A 154 15.26 21.63 9.42
CA LEU A 154 15.04 20.85 10.64
C LEU A 154 16.15 21.10 11.66
N GLU A 155 17.40 21.21 11.20
CA GLU A 155 18.50 21.69 12.03
C GLU A 155 18.22 23.12 12.50
N LEU A 156 17.81 24.01 11.59
CA LEU A 156 17.44 25.39 11.92
C LEU A 156 16.36 25.42 13.00
N GLY A 157 15.26 24.70 12.81
CA GLY A 157 14.13 24.60 13.74
C GLY A 157 14.58 24.24 15.15
N THR A 158 15.46 23.25 15.28
CA THR A 158 16.05 22.84 16.56
C THR A 158 16.85 23.98 17.22
N ASN A 159 17.64 24.71 16.44
CA ASN A 159 18.51 25.79 16.93
C ASN A 159 17.76 27.09 17.26
N VAL A 160 16.57 27.32 16.71
CA VAL A 160 15.79 28.55 16.93
C VAL A 160 14.68 28.42 17.98
N ARG A 161 14.47 27.22 18.57
CA ARG A 161 13.49 27.05 19.67
C ARG A 161 13.78 27.95 20.88
N GLY A 162 15.05 28.30 21.11
CA GLY A 162 15.49 29.22 22.17
C GLY A 162 15.43 30.71 21.78
N GLY A 163 15.01 31.06 20.57
CA GLY A 163 15.02 32.42 20.04
C GLY A 163 15.96 32.59 18.84
N LEU A 164 16.67 33.72 18.75
CA LEU A 164 17.61 33.96 17.67
C LEU A 164 18.79 32.97 17.72
N PRO A 165 19.20 32.40 16.57
CA PRO A 165 20.31 31.45 16.56
C PRO A 165 21.65 32.16 16.76
N THR A 166 22.57 31.53 17.50
CA THR A 166 23.92 32.08 17.75
C THR A 166 24.80 32.11 16.51
N ARG A 167 24.52 31.27 15.52
CA ARG A 167 25.31 31.15 14.27
C ARG A 167 25.03 32.25 13.25
N VAL A 168 23.98 33.04 13.43
CA VAL A 168 23.59 34.14 12.52
C VAL A 168 23.60 35.44 13.29
N ALA A 169 24.43 36.39 12.86
CA ALA A 169 24.39 37.75 13.39
C ALA A 169 23.16 38.47 12.82
N VAL A 170 22.30 38.95 13.72
CA VAL A 170 21.10 39.75 13.38
C VAL A 170 21.23 41.10 14.07
N ASP A 171 21.14 42.18 13.31
CA ASP A 171 21.23 43.53 13.83
C ASP A 171 20.12 43.79 14.84
N LEU A 172 20.41 44.62 15.87
CA LEU A 172 19.50 44.86 16.99
C LEU A 172 18.13 45.35 16.52
N ASP A 173 18.10 46.18 15.49
CA ASP A 173 16.89 46.77 14.94
C ASP A 173 16.02 45.76 14.17
N ASP A 174 16.61 44.68 13.65
CA ASP A 174 15.93 43.64 12.86
C ASP A 174 15.51 42.41 13.70
N GLN A 175 15.95 42.34 14.96
CA GLN A 175 15.63 41.21 15.84
C GLN A 175 14.13 40.95 16.05
N PRO A 176 13.25 41.97 16.19
CA PRO A 176 11.82 41.74 16.38
C PRO A 176 11.19 40.99 15.21
N GLU A 177 11.51 41.37 13.98
CA GLU A 177 10.99 40.83 12.73
C GLU A 177 11.52 39.40 12.50
N VAL A 178 12.81 39.16 12.73
CA VAL A 178 13.38 37.81 12.64
C VAL A 178 12.76 36.87 13.69
N ARG A 179 12.49 37.36 14.92
CA ARG A 179 11.78 36.58 15.94
C ARG A 179 10.32 36.32 15.56
N ALA A 180 9.66 37.23 14.83
CA ALA A 180 8.32 37.00 14.32
C ALA A 180 8.30 35.87 13.27
N ALA A 181 9.24 35.89 12.32
CA ALA A 181 9.42 34.82 11.33
C ALA A 181 9.70 33.46 12.01
N ILE A 182 10.61 33.42 13.00
CA ILE A 182 10.92 32.21 13.77
C ILE A 182 9.69 31.65 14.47
N ARG A 183 8.87 32.48 15.13
CA ARG A 183 7.66 32.01 15.82
C ARG A 183 6.66 31.40 14.84
N ARG A 184 6.38 32.08 13.73
CA ARG A 184 5.49 31.57 12.67
C ARG A 184 6.01 30.25 12.10
N TYR A 185 7.33 30.17 11.89
CA TYR A 185 8.00 28.98 11.40
C TYR A 185 7.88 27.79 12.36
N LEU A 186 8.13 28.00 13.66
CA LEU A 186 8.03 26.94 14.66
C LEU A 186 6.59 26.46 14.83
N THR A 187 5.60 27.35 14.82
CA THR A 187 4.19 26.95 14.83
C THR A 187 3.85 26.05 13.65
N TRP A 188 4.27 26.44 12.44
CA TRP A 188 4.07 25.62 11.25
C TRP A 188 4.82 24.28 11.32
N LEU A 189 6.07 24.28 11.78
CA LEU A 189 6.91 23.08 11.84
C LEU A 189 6.37 22.07 12.85
N ASP A 190 5.92 22.54 14.01
CA ASP A 190 5.32 21.70 15.06
C ASP A 190 3.98 21.09 14.61
N ASP A 191 3.25 21.76 13.72
CA ASP A 191 2.03 21.21 13.11
C ASP A 191 2.32 20.27 11.94
N LEU A 192 3.38 20.50 11.18
CA LEU A 192 3.78 19.68 10.03
C LEU A 192 4.36 18.32 10.44
N VAL A 193 5.28 18.32 11.39
CA VAL A 193 6.07 17.13 11.78
C VAL A 193 5.76 16.76 13.22
N ARG A 194 4.65 16.04 13.40
CA ARG A 194 4.23 15.56 14.72
C ARG A 194 4.84 14.20 15.02
N THR A 195 5.96 14.20 15.73
CA THR A 195 6.64 12.98 16.20
C THR A 195 6.25 12.63 17.63
N SER A 196 6.27 11.34 17.97
CA SER A 196 6.21 10.87 19.36
C SER A 196 7.62 10.51 19.86
N PRO A 197 7.98 10.72 21.13
CA PRO A 197 9.22 10.17 21.68
C PRO A 197 9.20 8.63 21.77
N HIS A 198 8.00 8.03 21.83
CA HIS A 198 7.81 6.58 21.89
C HIS A 198 6.83 6.14 20.80
N GLY A 199 7.23 5.18 19.97
CA GLY A 199 6.36 4.60 18.94
C GLY A 199 5.55 3.43 19.50
N ALA A 200 4.33 3.22 18.99
CA ALA A 200 3.53 2.04 19.33
C ALA A 200 3.89 0.80 18.48
N TRP A 201 4.76 0.97 17.47
CA TRP A 201 5.15 -0.09 16.55
C TRP A 201 6.11 -1.08 17.21
N GLN A 202 5.81 -2.38 17.06
CA GLN A 202 6.69 -3.48 17.39
C GLN A 202 7.37 -4.00 16.11
N PRO A 203 8.66 -3.68 15.88
CA PRO A 203 9.37 -4.08 14.67
C PRO A 203 9.35 -5.59 14.43
N GLU A 204 9.46 -6.39 15.48
CA GLU A 204 9.56 -7.85 15.42
C GLU A 204 8.27 -8.50 14.90
N ARG A 205 7.13 -7.86 15.15
CA ARG A 205 5.78 -8.36 14.85
C ARG A 205 5.12 -7.66 13.66
N PHE A 206 5.72 -6.57 13.19
CA PHE A 206 5.15 -5.69 12.15
C PHE A 206 3.70 -5.25 12.47
N GLU A 207 3.46 -4.87 13.71
CA GLU A 207 2.16 -4.43 14.20
C GLU A 207 2.34 -3.35 15.28
N TYR A 208 1.25 -2.66 15.58
CA TYR A 208 1.15 -1.73 16.69
C TYR A 208 0.54 -2.44 17.89
N ASP A 209 0.95 -2.02 19.09
CA ASP A 209 0.33 -2.42 20.35
C ASP A 209 0.17 -1.19 21.22
N ILE A 210 -1.00 -1.08 21.85
CA ILE A 210 -1.34 0.04 22.72
C ILE A 210 -2.27 -0.40 23.81
N GLU A 211 -2.18 0.33 24.92
CA GLU A 211 -3.14 0.25 26.00
C GLU A 211 -3.74 1.63 26.24
N VAL A 212 -5.06 1.68 26.42
CA VAL A 212 -5.81 2.89 26.73
C VAL A 212 -6.66 2.65 27.97
N ALA A 213 -6.88 3.69 28.77
CA ALA A 213 -7.66 3.56 30.00
C ALA A 213 -8.75 4.63 30.14
N ALA A 214 -9.86 4.21 30.74
CA ALA A 214 -10.96 5.05 31.18
C ALA A 214 -11.13 4.99 32.71
N PRO A 215 -11.76 6.02 33.30
CA PRO A 215 -12.15 5.98 34.71
C PRO A 215 -12.93 4.72 35.10
N GLY A 216 -12.80 4.33 36.37
CA GLY A 216 -13.41 3.10 36.88
C GLY A 216 -12.51 1.86 36.77
N GLY A 217 -11.21 2.04 36.48
CA GLY A 217 -10.22 0.96 36.44
C GLY A 217 -10.32 0.08 35.19
N VAL A 218 -10.86 0.63 34.09
CA VAL A 218 -10.98 -0.12 32.84
C VAL A 218 -9.76 0.15 31.97
N VAL A 219 -9.04 -0.92 31.64
CA VAL A 219 -7.89 -0.89 30.72
C VAL A 219 -8.24 -1.71 29.48
N LEU A 220 -8.08 -1.09 28.31
CA LEU A 220 -8.28 -1.75 27.03
C LEU A 220 -6.95 -1.86 26.30
N ARG A 221 -6.74 -3.00 25.65
CA ARG A 221 -5.57 -3.24 24.79
C ARG A 221 -6.02 -3.46 23.36
N ALA A 222 -5.28 -2.93 22.39
CA ALA A 222 -5.46 -3.29 20.98
C ALA A 222 -4.33 -4.22 20.53
N PRO A 223 -4.46 -5.54 20.76
CA PRO A 223 -3.44 -6.50 20.33
C PRO A 223 -3.44 -6.63 18.81
N GLU A 224 -2.26 -6.87 18.23
CA GLU A 224 -2.09 -7.21 16.81
C GLU A 224 -2.65 -6.16 15.83
N TYR A 225 -2.59 -4.87 16.18
CA TYR A 225 -3.09 -3.82 15.31
C TYR A 225 -2.14 -3.63 14.10
N ALA A 226 -2.51 -4.21 12.96
CA ALA A 226 -1.72 -4.18 11.73
C ALA A 226 -1.68 -2.82 10.99
N GLY A 227 -2.27 -1.76 11.56
CA GLY A 227 -2.43 -0.45 10.94
C GLY A 227 -3.68 -0.31 10.07
N GLY A 228 -4.13 0.93 9.84
CA GLY A 228 -5.34 1.26 9.08
C GLY A 228 -6.38 1.98 9.93
N ALA A 229 -7.49 1.30 10.24
CA ALA A 229 -8.56 1.87 11.06
C ALA A 229 -8.71 1.06 12.35
N LEU A 230 -8.80 1.76 13.49
CA LEU A 230 -9.19 1.18 14.75
C LEU A 230 -10.71 1.21 14.87
N ASP A 231 -11.29 0.20 15.50
CA ASP A 231 -12.70 0.19 15.85
C ASP A 231 -12.90 -0.61 17.14
N TRP A 232 -14.12 -0.67 17.67
CA TRP A 232 -14.39 -1.32 18.95
C TRP A 232 -13.88 -2.77 18.99
N HIS A 233 -13.97 -3.50 17.87
CA HIS A 233 -13.53 -4.89 17.77
C HIS A 233 -12.00 -5.06 17.75
N SER A 234 -11.25 -3.97 17.57
CA SER A 234 -9.80 -3.97 17.70
C SER A 234 -9.34 -4.05 19.17
N PHE A 235 -10.23 -3.86 20.14
CA PHE A 235 -9.90 -3.80 21.56
C PHE A 235 -10.39 -5.01 22.35
N VAL A 236 -9.61 -5.36 23.37
CA VAL A 236 -9.99 -6.30 24.44
C VAL A 236 -9.85 -5.60 25.79
N HIS A 237 -10.67 -5.98 26.76
CA HIS A 237 -10.55 -5.52 28.14
C HIS A 237 -9.50 -6.35 28.87
N ASP A 238 -8.42 -5.73 29.32
CA ASP A 238 -7.38 -6.39 30.09
C ASP A 238 -7.66 -6.23 31.60
N THR A 239 -8.02 -7.32 32.26
CA THR A 239 -8.31 -7.30 33.70
C THR A 239 -7.07 -7.22 34.57
N ASP A 240 -5.89 -7.50 34.00
CA ASP A 240 -4.61 -7.42 34.70
C ASP A 240 -3.91 -6.08 34.45
N GLY A 241 -4.49 -5.20 33.61
CA GLY A 241 -3.96 -3.90 33.27
C GLY A 241 -3.86 -2.97 34.50
N ASP A 242 -2.74 -2.25 34.61
CA ASP A 242 -2.42 -1.36 35.73
C ASP A 242 -2.54 0.14 35.40
N LEU A 243 -3.02 0.49 34.20
CA LEU A 243 -3.25 1.87 33.81
C LEU A 243 -4.38 2.51 34.62
N THR A 244 -4.09 3.66 35.19
CA THR A 244 -5.07 4.44 35.96
C THR A 244 -5.46 5.70 35.19
N ALA A 245 -6.74 5.79 34.83
CA ALA A 245 -7.36 7.00 34.30
C ALA A 245 -8.18 7.72 35.38
N ARG A 246 -8.13 9.06 35.37
CA ARG A 246 -8.87 9.91 36.32
C ARG A 246 -10.04 10.59 35.62
N GLY A 247 -11.10 10.87 36.39
CA GLY A 247 -12.33 11.49 35.91
C GLY A 247 -13.54 10.74 36.45
N ASP A 248 -14.71 11.35 36.33
CA ASP A 248 -15.97 10.72 36.70
C ASP A 248 -16.81 10.43 35.44
N PRO A 249 -17.47 9.27 35.35
CA PRO A 249 -18.43 9.02 34.29
C PRO A 249 -19.53 10.08 34.26
N VAL A 250 -19.84 10.59 33.07
CA VAL A 250 -20.89 11.59 32.87
C VAL A 250 -22.23 10.88 32.66
N PRO A 251 -23.28 11.22 33.45
CA PRO A 251 -24.60 10.65 33.25
C PRO A 251 -25.26 11.20 31.99
N ILE A 252 -25.87 10.30 31.21
CA ILE A 252 -26.60 10.60 29.98
C ILE A 252 -28.05 10.18 30.19
N VAL A 253 -28.98 11.09 29.92
CA VAL A 253 -30.42 10.81 29.86
C VAL A 253 -30.93 11.26 28.51
N ALA A 254 -31.38 10.31 27.70
CA ALA A 254 -31.92 10.58 26.37
C ALA A 254 -33.37 10.13 26.29
N THR A 255 -34.23 10.95 25.66
CA THR A 255 -35.58 10.55 25.25
C THR A 255 -35.66 10.71 23.75
N VAL A 256 -35.89 9.61 23.04
CA VAL A 256 -35.84 9.55 21.58
C VAL A 256 -37.03 8.78 21.04
N LEU A 257 -37.26 8.92 19.74
CA LEU A 257 -38.24 8.13 19.00
C LEU A 257 -37.52 6.93 18.37
N PRO A 258 -37.85 5.69 18.76
CA PRO A 258 -37.33 4.50 18.09
C PRO A 258 -37.73 4.52 16.62
N SER A 259 -36.82 4.12 15.74
CA SER A 259 -37.08 4.00 14.31
C SER A 259 -36.92 2.54 13.90
N PRO A 260 -37.77 1.99 13.00
CA PRO A 260 -37.56 0.64 12.49
C PRO A 260 -36.16 0.47 11.90
N ALA A 261 -35.52 -0.67 12.19
CA ALA A 261 -34.26 -1.03 11.59
C ALA A 261 -34.45 -1.20 10.08
N SER A 262 -33.58 -0.58 9.28
CA SER A 262 -33.63 -0.68 7.84
C SER A 262 -32.23 -0.83 7.26
N TYR A 263 -32.16 -1.43 6.08
CA TYR A 263 -30.94 -1.54 5.29
C TYR A 263 -31.21 -1.13 3.85
N ALA A 264 -30.15 -0.76 3.12
CA ALA A 264 -30.29 -0.33 1.74
C ALA A 264 -30.91 -1.45 0.90
N GLY A 265 -32.01 -1.17 0.21
CA GLY A 265 -32.73 -2.18 -0.60
C GLY A 265 -33.58 -3.17 0.20
N MET A 266 -33.88 -2.87 1.47
CA MET A 266 -34.82 -3.67 2.27
C MET A 266 -36.20 -3.74 1.60
N PRO A 267 -36.82 -4.94 1.53
CA PRO A 267 -38.19 -5.12 1.11
C PRO A 267 -39.14 -4.25 1.91
N GLU A 268 -40.18 -3.76 1.27
CA GLU A 268 -41.17 -2.97 1.97
C GLU A 268 -42.15 -3.89 2.69
N ALA A 269 -42.47 -3.56 3.95
CA ALA A 269 -43.35 -4.36 4.79
C ALA A 269 -44.83 -4.39 4.34
N ARG A 270 -45.13 -4.02 3.09
CA ARG A 270 -46.47 -3.92 2.52
C ARG A 270 -46.56 -4.71 1.23
N PHE A 271 -47.56 -5.58 1.15
CA PHE A 271 -47.75 -6.50 0.02
C PHE A 271 -47.87 -5.80 -1.35
N TRP A 272 -48.47 -4.61 -1.42
CA TRP A 272 -48.68 -3.87 -2.68
C TRP A 272 -47.69 -2.75 -2.96
N LYS A 273 -46.57 -2.68 -2.24
CA LYS A 273 -45.52 -1.72 -2.58
C LYS A 273 -44.58 -2.36 -3.60
N LEU A 274 -44.51 -1.75 -4.79
CA LEU A 274 -43.54 -2.17 -5.80
C LEU A 274 -42.14 -1.75 -5.34
N GLU A 275 -41.26 -2.73 -5.20
CA GLU A 275 -39.88 -2.52 -4.80
C GLU A 275 -39.03 -2.08 -5.99
N ASP A 276 -38.02 -1.25 -5.72
CA ASP A 276 -36.91 -1.06 -6.64
C ASP A 276 -36.00 -2.29 -6.55
N ARG A 277 -35.71 -2.94 -7.68
CA ARG A 277 -34.95 -4.22 -7.81
C ARG A 277 -33.47 -4.14 -7.39
N ARG A 278 -33.13 -3.46 -6.31
CA ARG A 278 -31.73 -3.29 -5.89
C ARG A 278 -31.18 -4.52 -5.19
N ILE A 279 -32.04 -5.39 -4.63
CA ILE A 279 -31.66 -6.65 -3.97
C ILE A 279 -32.56 -7.79 -4.43
N ASP A 280 -31.97 -8.94 -4.76
CA ASP A 280 -32.67 -10.19 -5.09
C ASP A 280 -32.34 -11.25 -4.03
N PHE A 281 -33.24 -11.43 -3.06
CA PHE A 281 -33.07 -12.45 -2.02
C PHE A 281 -33.21 -13.88 -2.56
N GLY A 282 -33.92 -14.08 -3.67
CA GLY A 282 -34.11 -15.39 -4.29
C GLY A 282 -32.88 -15.90 -5.04
N GLY A 283 -31.99 -14.99 -5.46
CA GLY A 283 -30.71 -15.30 -6.10
C GLY A 283 -29.54 -15.51 -5.14
N ILE A 284 -29.76 -15.42 -3.82
CA ILE A 284 -28.70 -15.62 -2.83
C ILE A 284 -28.44 -17.13 -2.68
N GLU A 285 -27.36 -17.60 -3.31
CA GLU A 285 -26.83 -18.95 -3.08
C GLU A 285 -26.14 -18.98 -1.71
N ALA A 286 -26.44 -19.93 -0.83
CA ALA A 286 -25.74 -20.08 0.46
C ALA A 286 -25.31 -21.54 0.64
N ALA A 287 -24.02 -21.76 0.94
CA ALA A 287 -23.55 -23.09 1.31
C ALA A 287 -24.05 -23.45 2.73
N PRO A 288 -24.13 -24.73 3.11
CA PRO A 288 -24.53 -25.14 4.47
C PRO A 288 -23.70 -24.51 5.60
N THR A 289 -22.47 -24.07 5.31
CA THR A 289 -21.56 -23.40 6.24
C THR A 289 -21.69 -21.87 6.25
N ASP A 290 -22.46 -21.27 5.35
CA ASP A 290 -22.66 -19.80 5.25
C ASP A 290 -23.68 -19.28 6.27
N LEU A 291 -23.44 -19.55 7.56
CA LEU A 291 -24.33 -19.16 8.67
C LEU A 291 -24.63 -17.66 8.69
N ALA A 292 -23.66 -16.81 8.38
CA ALA A 292 -23.86 -15.36 8.35
C ALA A 292 -24.85 -14.93 7.25
N ARG A 293 -24.74 -15.52 6.05
CA ARG A 293 -25.65 -15.25 4.93
C ARG A 293 -27.06 -15.73 5.25
N MET A 294 -27.18 -16.89 5.87
CA MET A 294 -28.46 -17.43 6.33
C MET A 294 -29.11 -16.57 7.43
N LEU A 295 -28.34 -16.06 8.39
CA LEU A 295 -28.85 -15.16 9.43
C LEU A 295 -29.38 -13.84 8.86
N VAL A 296 -28.69 -13.26 7.88
CA VAL A 296 -29.15 -12.04 7.20
C VAL A 296 -30.44 -12.31 6.42
N LEU A 297 -30.52 -13.45 5.73
CA LEU A 297 -31.75 -13.87 5.03
C LEU A 297 -32.92 -14.04 5.99
N ASP A 298 -32.70 -14.71 7.13
CA ASP A 298 -33.74 -14.93 8.16
C ASP A 298 -34.20 -13.61 8.78
N PHE A 299 -33.26 -12.73 9.14
CA PHE A 299 -33.58 -11.37 9.58
C PHE A 299 -34.39 -10.61 8.52
N ALA A 300 -33.92 -10.56 7.27
CA ALA A 300 -34.53 -9.81 6.18
C ALA A 300 -35.95 -10.28 5.84
N THR A 301 -36.22 -11.59 5.92
CA THR A 301 -37.46 -12.19 5.44
C THR A 301 -38.49 -12.45 6.53
N VAL A 302 -38.05 -12.70 7.77
CA VAL A 302 -38.93 -13.09 8.88
C VAL A 302 -39.04 -11.99 9.92
N PHE A 303 -37.93 -11.37 10.31
CA PHE A 303 -37.89 -10.53 11.52
C PHE A 303 -37.69 -9.03 11.24
N GLY A 304 -37.47 -8.61 9.99
CA GLY A 304 -37.04 -7.25 9.67
C GLY A 304 -37.96 -6.14 10.20
N ASN A 305 -39.25 -6.44 10.40
CA ASN A 305 -40.26 -5.48 10.85
C ASN A 305 -40.31 -5.31 12.39
N ASP A 306 -39.65 -6.19 13.15
CA ASP A 306 -39.75 -6.23 14.62
C ASP A 306 -38.55 -5.56 15.32
N TRP A 307 -37.59 -5.06 14.55
CA TRP A 307 -36.36 -4.47 15.08
C TRP A 307 -36.41 -2.95 15.01
N PHE A 308 -36.00 -2.31 16.10
CA PHE A 308 -35.97 -0.86 16.22
C PHE A 308 -34.58 -0.39 16.64
N VAL A 309 -34.17 0.74 16.07
CA VAL A 309 -32.93 1.44 16.37
C VAL A 309 -33.25 2.69 17.19
N ILE A 310 -32.49 2.87 18.27
CA ILE A 310 -32.54 4.04 19.15
C ILE A 310 -31.24 4.81 18.92
N PRO A 311 -31.26 5.95 18.22
CA PRO A 311 -30.05 6.73 18.01
C PRO A 311 -29.61 7.35 19.33
N LEU A 312 -28.35 7.14 19.70
CA LEU A 312 -27.72 7.75 20.86
C LEU A 312 -26.47 8.49 20.42
N GLN A 313 -26.48 9.82 20.57
CA GLN A 313 -25.31 10.64 20.27
C GLN A 313 -24.34 10.60 21.46
N LEU A 314 -23.12 10.16 21.21
CA LEU A 314 -22.05 10.02 22.20
C LEU A 314 -20.80 10.77 21.73
N PRO A 315 -20.01 11.36 22.64
CA PRO A 315 -18.66 11.80 22.31
C PRO A 315 -17.80 10.61 21.89
N VAL A 316 -16.92 10.82 20.90
CA VAL A 316 -15.92 9.82 20.51
C VAL A 316 -14.87 9.64 21.60
N GLY A 317 -14.18 8.50 21.60
CA GLY A 317 -13.19 8.15 22.60
C GLY A 317 -13.79 7.86 23.97
N THR A 318 -14.97 7.24 24.03
CA THR A 318 -15.69 6.96 25.29
C THR A 318 -16.08 5.51 25.47
N LEU A 319 -16.19 5.09 26.73
CA LEU A 319 -16.81 3.85 27.17
C LEU A 319 -18.15 4.17 27.83
N THR A 320 -19.23 3.62 27.28
CA THR A 320 -20.60 3.93 27.71
C THR A 320 -21.30 2.70 28.25
N GLN A 321 -21.81 2.77 29.48
CA GLN A 321 -22.71 1.77 30.05
C GLN A 321 -24.16 2.20 29.89
N VAL A 322 -25.00 1.35 29.32
CA VAL A 322 -26.45 1.54 29.40
C VAL A 322 -26.94 1.03 30.75
N ARG A 323 -27.47 1.93 31.59
CA ARG A 323 -27.98 1.60 32.93
C ARG A 323 -29.42 1.11 32.90
N SER A 324 -30.25 1.70 32.03
CA SER A 324 -31.64 1.31 31.87
C SER A 324 -32.21 1.83 30.55
N LEU A 325 -33.10 1.06 29.94
CA LEU A 325 -33.89 1.45 28.78
C LEU A 325 -35.37 1.23 29.09
N VAL A 326 -36.17 2.28 29.04
CA VAL A 326 -37.63 2.20 29.17
C VAL A 326 -38.25 2.57 27.84
N VAL A 327 -39.08 1.69 27.28
CA VAL A 327 -39.83 1.94 26.05
C VAL A 327 -41.30 2.13 26.41
N GLY A 328 -41.88 3.24 25.96
CA GLY A 328 -43.33 3.42 25.97
C GLY A 328 -43.91 3.06 24.63
N ASP A 329 -45.00 2.29 24.61
CA ASP A 329 -45.66 1.91 23.37
C ASP A 329 -46.85 2.83 23.01
N THR A 330 -47.46 2.55 21.87
CA THR A 330 -48.63 3.27 21.34
C THR A 330 -49.90 3.15 22.19
N PHE A 331 -49.97 2.17 23.10
CA PHE A 331 -51.10 2.00 24.03
C PHE A 331 -50.86 2.72 25.37
N GLY A 332 -49.64 3.24 25.59
CA GLY A 332 -49.26 3.97 26.79
C GLY A 332 -48.63 3.09 27.87
N ASP A 333 -48.45 1.80 27.60
CA ASP A 333 -47.75 0.90 28.50
C ASP A 333 -46.24 1.17 28.47
N ARG A 334 -45.55 0.81 29.55
CA ARG A 334 -44.12 1.07 29.74
C ARG A 334 -43.37 -0.22 30.04
N TRP A 335 -42.36 -0.47 29.24
CA TRP A 335 -41.56 -1.69 29.28
C TRP A 335 -40.14 -1.35 29.68
N LEU A 336 -39.64 -1.99 30.76
CA LEU A 336 -38.22 -1.96 31.09
C LEU A 336 -37.52 -3.03 30.25
N ILE A 337 -36.69 -2.59 29.30
CA ILE A 337 -35.97 -3.46 28.38
C ILE A 337 -34.60 -3.77 28.98
N GLY A 338 -34.34 -5.07 29.17
CA GLY A 338 -33.03 -5.58 29.59
C GLY A 338 -32.09 -5.82 28.40
N PRO A 339 -30.77 -5.97 28.66
CA PRO A 339 -29.82 -6.34 27.63
C PRO A 339 -30.15 -7.71 27.03
N ALA A 340 -29.96 -7.86 25.72
CA ALA A 340 -30.13 -9.14 25.02
C ALA A 340 -28.97 -10.14 25.27
N ALA A 341 -27.89 -9.69 25.91
CA ALA A 341 -26.75 -10.52 26.25
C ALA A 341 -27.15 -11.67 27.20
N ARG A 342 -26.71 -12.88 26.88
CA ARG A 342 -26.84 -14.09 27.69
C ARG A 342 -25.47 -14.50 28.22
N ALA A 343 -25.42 -15.43 29.17
CA ALA A 343 -24.17 -15.88 29.79
C ALA A 343 -23.15 -16.40 28.75
N ASP A 344 -23.65 -17.06 27.70
CA ASP A 344 -22.88 -17.68 26.63
C ASP A 344 -22.69 -16.78 25.39
N TRP A 345 -23.52 -15.75 25.18
CA TRP A 345 -23.49 -14.95 23.97
C TRP A 345 -23.83 -13.47 24.16
N SER A 346 -23.09 -12.59 23.46
CA SER A 346 -23.35 -11.16 23.38
C SER A 346 -22.84 -10.63 22.03
N MET A 347 -23.40 -9.52 21.57
CA MET A 347 -22.90 -8.77 20.43
C MET A 347 -22.43 -7.38 20.90
N TYR A 348 -21.40 -6.82 20.25
CA TYR A 348 -20.86 -5.47 20.48
C TYR A 348 -20.18 -5.20 21.83
N LEU A 349 -20.11 -6.18 22.74
CA LEU A 349 -19.33 -6.09 23.98
C LEU A 349 -17.91 -6.58 23.75
N LEU A 350 -16.94 -5.95 24.43
CA LEU A 350 -15.53 -6.35 24.35
C LEU A 350 -15.28 -7.62 25.14
N SER A 351 -14.47 -8.52 24.59
CA SER A 351 -13.95 -9.68 25.30
C SER A 351 -13.01 -9.24 26.43
N ALA A 352 -13.08 -9.91 27.58
CA ALA A 352 -12.15 -9.72 28.68
C ALA A 352 -11.05 -10.79 28.66
N VAL A 353 -9.80 -10.37 28.88
CA VAL A 353 -8.60 -11.21 28.98
C VAL A 353 -7.91 -10.97 30.34
N GLY A 354 -7.01 -11.88 30.72
CA GLY A 354 -6.29 -11.81 32.00
C GLY A 354 -6.91 -12.67 33.11
N SER A 355 -6.29 -12.63 34.29
CA SER A 355 -6.60 -13.48 35.44
C SER A 355 -8.03 -13.28 35.98
N GLY A 356 -8.57 -12.05 35.84
CA GLY A 356 -9.91 -11.66 36.27
C GLY A 356 -11.01 -11.90 35.21
N ALA A 357 -10.68 -12.32 33.99
CA ALA A 357 -11.65 -12.44 32.90
C ALA A 357 -12.85 -13.34 33.25
N LYS A 358 -12.64 -14.45 33.96
CA LYS A 358 -13.73 -15.35 34.37
C LYS A 358 -14.72 -14.68 35.33
N ALA A 359 -14.27 -13.77 36.19
CA ALA A 359 -15.12 -13.09 37.16
C ALA A 359 -16.09 -12.09 36.50
N THR A 360 -15.75 -11.59 35.31
CA THR A 360 -16.60 -10.69 34.50
C THR A 360 -17.48 -11.44 33.49
N GLY A 361 -17.50 -12.78 33.52
CA GLY A 361 -18.16 -13.58 32.49
C GLY A 361 -17.45 -13.50 31.13
N GLY A 362 -16.17 -13.10 31.12
CA GLY A 362 -15.32 -12.98 29.93
C GLY A 362 -15.59 -11.74 29.08
N ARG A 363 -16.28 -10.72 29.62
CA ARG A 363 -16.77 -9.58 28.83
C ARG A 363 -16.75 -8.28 29.64
N LEU A 364 -16.70 -7.15 28.94
CA LEU A 364 -16.91 -5.83 29.51
C LEU A 364 -18.32 -5.32 29.18
N ASP A 365 -19.13 -5.02 30.19
CA ASP A 365 -20.48 -4.43 30.04
C ASP A 365 -20.40 -2.91 29.74
N ARG A 366 -19.71 -2.54 28.66
CA ARG A 366 -19.56 -1.18 28.16
C ARG A 366 -19.46 -1.21 26.64
N LEU A 367 -20.08 -0.24 25.98
CA LEU A 367 -19.92 0.02 24.57
C LEU A 367 -18.75 0.98 24.37
N LEU A 368 -17.77 0.58 23.56
CA LEU A 368 -16.65 1.42 23.18
C LEU A 368 -16.99 2.17 21.89
N LEU A 369 -16.88 3.50 21.94
CA LEU A 369 -16.84 4.34 20.76
C LEU A 369 -15.44 4.95 20.68
N PRO A 370 -14.49 4.35 19.94
CA PRO A 370 -13.14 4.88 19.85
C PRO A 370 -13.13 6.22 19.09
N SER A 371 -12.11 7.06 19.32
CA SER A 371 -11.86 8.23 18.48
C SER A 371 -11.20 7.81 17.17
N ALA A 372 -11.88 6.99 16.37
CA ALA A 372 -11.34 6.37 15.17
C ALA A 372 -11.46 7.24 13.92
N LEU A 373 -10.64 6.95 12.91
CA LEU A 373 -10.69 7.58 11.59
C LEU A 373 -11.96 7.19 10.82
N VAL A 374 -12.65 8.19 10.25
CA VAL A 374 -13.77 7.96 9.32
C VAL A 374 -13.29 7.79 7.89
N THR A 375 -12.29 8.58 7.48
CA THR A 375 -11.73 8.55 6.13
C THR A 375 -10.27 8.98 6.18
N THR A 376 -9.44 8.33 5.38
CA THR A 376 -8.01 8.60 5.30
C THR A 376 -7.57 8.57 3.84
N LEU A 377 -6.74 9.54 3.45
CA LEU A 377 -6.01 9.51 2.20
C LEU A 377 -4.66 8.87 2.46
N GLU A 378 -4.41 7.74 1.81
CA GLU A 378 -3.14 7.02 1.85
C GLU A 378 -2.33 7.40 0.61
N GLY A 379 -1.09 7.89 0.83
CA GLY A 379 -0.13 8.16 -0.23
C GLY A 379 0.54 6.88 -0.73
N ASP A 380 1.29 7.01 -1.83
CA ASP A 380 2.11 5.92 -2.33
C ASP A 380 3.10 5.40 -1.25
N PRO A 381 3.36 4.08 -1.16
CA PRO A 381 4.32 3.54 -0.21
C PRO A 381 5.73 4.12 -0.42
N LEU A 382 6.24 4.83 0.57
CA LEU A 382 7.64 5.24 0.67
C LEU A 382 8.55 4.02 0.73
N GLU A 383 8.07 2.99 1.43
CA GLU A 383 8.75 1.73 1.61
C GLU A 383 7.77 0.57 1.52
N GLN A 384 8.20 -0.51 0.88
CA GLN A 384 7.41 -1.72 0.72
C GLN A 384 8.31 -2.95 0.80
N VAL A 385 8.00 -3.81 1.77
CA VAL A 385 8.69 -5.08 2.03
C VAL A 385 7.71 -6.22 1.88
N LEU A 386 8.11 -7.28 1.17
CA LEU A 386 7.39 -8.55 1.13
C LEU A 386 8.12 -9.58 1.98
N LEU A 387 7.42 -10.20 2.91
CA LEU A 387 7.89 -11.36 3.65
C LEU A 387 7.32 -12.61 2.99
N LEU A 388 8.16 -13.57 2.64
CA LEU A 388 7.70 -14.83 2.03
C LEU A 388 8.63 -16.00 2.34
N ARG A 389 8.10 -17.21 2.14
CA ARG A 389 8.86 -18.46 2.17
C ARG A 389 9.19 -18.88 0.73
N ASP A 390 10.46 -19.13 0.47
CA ASP A 390 10.93 -19.76 -0.76
C ASP A 390 11.12 -21.25 -0.49
N GLU A 391 10.11 -22.03 -0.87
CA GLU A 391 10.06 -23.48 -0.64
C GLU A 391 11.13 -24.23 -1.46
N ASP A 392 11.55 -23.69 -2.61
CA ASP A 392 12.59 -24.32 -3.44
C ASP A 392 13.98 -24.17 -2.81
N ALA A 393 14.26 -23.00 -2.24
CA ALA A 393 15.52 -22.71 -1.57
C ALA A 393 15.53 -23.12 -0.08
N ASN A 394 14.36 -23.44 0.50
CA ASN A 394 14.15 -23.64 1.93
C ASN A 394 14.66 -22.46 2.78
N VAL A 395 14.37 -21.23 2.32
CA VAL A 395 14.78 -19.98 2.96
C VAL A 395 13.60 -19.02 3.03
N ALA A 396 13.46 -18.30 4.13
CA ALA A 396 12.53 -17.17 4.23
C ALA A 396 13.23 -15.88 3.79
N TRP A 397 12.51 -15.01 3.08
CA TRP A 397 13.03 -13.78 2.52
C TRP A 397 12.20 -12.57 2.93
N ALA A 398 12.88 -11.46 3.17
CA ALA A 398 12.31 -10.13 3.20
C ALA A 398 12.78 -9.37 1.96
N ILE A 399 11.86 -9.10 1.03
CA ILE A 399 12.15 -8.46 -0.24
C ILE A 399 11.80 -6.99 -0.16
N GLU A 400 12.79 -6.11 -0.18
CA GLU A 400 12.57 -4.68 -0.33
C GLU A 400 12.16 -4.40 -1.78
N GLN A 401 10.88 -4.13 -2.06
CA GLN A 401 10.45 -3.72 -3.40
C GLN A 401 10.70 -2.24 -3.63
N THR A 402 10.37 -1.42 -2.63
CA THR A 402 10.58 0.03 -2.66
C THR A 402 11.20 0.45 -1.34
N VAL A 403 12.15 1.38 -1.40
CA VAL A 403 12.71 2.04 -0.22
C VAL A 403 12.67 3.55 -0.40
N GLU A 404 12.73 4.26 0.71
CA GLU A 404 12.86 5.71 0.69
C GLU A 404 14.32 6.10 0.40
N GLY A 405 14.52 6.89 -0.65
CA GLY A 405 15.80 7.51 -0.98
C GLY A 405 16.12 8.70 -0.06
N ALA A 406 17.37 9.17 -0.10
CA ALA A 406 17.84 10.22 0.80
C ALA A 406 17.04 11.55 0.71
N ALA A 407 16.40 11.83 -0.43
CA ALA A 407 15.55 13.00 -0.63
C ALA A 407 14.05 12.70 -0.45
N GLY A 408 13.68 11.65 0.29
CA GLY A 408 12.28 11.29 0.56
C GLY A 408 11.53 10.74 -0.65
N VAL A 409 12.25 10.36 -1.71
CA VAL A 409 11.66 9.85 -2.95
C VAL A 409 11.66 8.33 -2.95
N ARG A 410 10.62 7.74 -3.54
CA ARG A 410 10.50 6.29 -3.71
C ARG A 410 11.59 5.79 -4.66
N VAL A 411 12.32 4.76 -4.25
CA VAL A 411 13.35 4.08 -5.05
C VAL A 411 12.94 2.63 -5.24
N ASP A 412 12.70 2.24 -6.50
CA ASP A 412 12.49 0.84 -6.87
C ASP A 412 13.82 0.07 -6.74
N ARG A 413 13.80 -1.01 -5.96
CA ARG A 413 15.02 -1.76 -5.65
C ARG A 413 15.44 -2.71 -6.77
N VAL A 414 14.52 -3.12 -7.66
CA VAL A 414 14.84 -3.90 -8.86
C VAL A 414 15.59 -3.00 -9.84
N GLU A 415 15.09 -1.80 -10.10
CA GLU A 415 15.76 -0.83 -10.98
C GLU A 415 17.13 -0.42 -10.44
N ALA A 416 17.21 -0.15 -9.12
CA ALA A 416 18.47 0.18 -8.46
C ALA A 416 19.50 -0.95 -8.56
N TRP A 417 19.08 -2.21 -8.38
CA TRP A 417 19.94 -3.38 -8.55
C TRP A 417 20.42 -3.55 -9.99
N GLN A 418 19.53 -3.38 -10.98
CA GLN A 418 19.91 -3.42 -12.39
C GLN A 418 20.91 -2.30 -12.75
N GLU A 419 20.73 -1.10 -12.21
CA GLU A 419 21.68 0.01 -12.41
C GLU A 419 23.03 -0.29 -11.75
N HIS A 420 23.04 -0.83 -10.53
CA HIS A 420 24.25 -1.27 -9.85
C HIS A 420 25.01 -2.30 -10.69
N ARG A 421 24.31 -3.31 -11.23
CA ARG A 421 24.90 -4.30 -12.15
C ARG A 421 25.46 -3.67 -13.41
N ARG A 422 24.78 -2.70 -14.02
CA ARG A 422 25.29 -1.97 -15.19
C ARG A 422 26.56 -1.18 -14.89
N ARG A 423 26.71 -0.62 -13.68
CA ARG A 423 27.90 0.18 -13.31
C ARG A 423 29.09 -0.67 -12.87
N TYR A 424 28.83 -1.73 -12.09
CA TYR A 424 29.88 -2.48 -11.39
C TYR A 424 29.96 -3.95 -11.79
N GLY A 425 28.93 -4.51 -12.42
CA GLY A 425 28.88 -5.93 -12.82
C GLY A 425 29.94 -6.31 -13.84
N ASP A 426 30.33 -5.39 -14.72
CA ASP A 426 31.43 -5.62 -15.66
C ASP A 426 32.80 -5.56 -14.96
N ALA A 427 32.98 -4.81 -13.87
CA ALA A 427 34.29 -4.66 -13.23
C ALA A 427 34.78 -5.95 -12.54
N ALA A 428 33.88 -6.78 -12.01
CA ALA A 428 34.22 -8.06 -11.36
C ALA A 428 34.60 -9.17 -12.38
N ALA A 429 34.14 -9.06 -13.63
CA ALA A 429 34.47 -9.99 -14.70
C ALA A 429 35.93 -9.85 -15.22
N HIS A 430 36.63 -8.76 -14.88
CA HIS A 430 37.96 -8.44 -15.41
C HIS A 430 39.13 -8.85 -14.49
N SER A 431 38.87 -9.34 -13.28
CA SER A 431 39.93 -9.81 -12.39
C SER A 431 40.16 -11.32 -12.52
N GLY A 432 41.01 -11.71 -13.48
CA GLY A 432 41.70 -13.00 -13.46
C GLY A 432 40.89 -14.22 -13.86
N ALA A 433 40.07 -14.15 -14.91
CA ALA A 433 39.49 -15.36 -15.48
C ALA A 433 40.63 -16.30 -15.97
N PRO A 434 40.72 -17.56 -15.49
CA PRO A 434 41.68 -18.51 -16.03
C PRO A 434 41.42 -18.71 -17.53
N ALA A 435 42.49 -18.78 -18.31
CA ALA A 435 42.42 -19.14 -19.73
C ALA A 435 41.60 -20.43 -19.90
N GLN A 436 40.75 -20.47 -20.92
CA GLN A 436 39.80 -21.55 -21.24
C GLN A 436 40.40 -22.95 -21.03
N ILE A 437 39.98 -23.68 -19.98
CA ILE A 437 40.35 -25.11 -19.76
C ILE A 437 39.16 -26.05 -20.01
N ALA A 438 37.90 -25.60 -19.88
CA ALA A 438 36.72 -26.47 -19.97
C ALA A 438 35.49 -25.76 -20.60
N PRO A 439 34.56 -26.51 -21.23
CA PRO A 439 33.33 -25.97 -21.85
C PRO A 439 32.25 -25.58 -20.83
N PHE A 440 32.50 -25.74 -19.53
CA PHE A 440 31.57 -25.44 -18.46
C PHE A 440 32.23 -24.57 -17.39
N THR A 441 31.46 -23.65 -16.81
CA THR A 441 31.79 -22.92 -15.59
C THR A 441 31.01 -23.57 -14.45
N TYR A 442 31.73 -24.04 -13.44
CA TYR A 442 31.11 -24.41 -12.18
C TYR A 442 30.90 -23.15 -11.35
N ARG A 443 29.65 -22.91 -10.96
CA ARG A 443 29.23 -21.82 -10.08
C ARG A 443 28.71 -22.43 -8.79
N LEU A 444 29.42 -22.19 -7.69
CA LEU A 444 29.08 -22.73 -6.38
C LEU A 444 27.69 -22.27 -5.89
N VAL A 445 27.30 -21.02 -6.19
CA VAL A 445 26.02 -20.43 -5.78
C VAL A 445 25.53 -19.43 -6.83
N SER A 446 24.23 -19.41 -7.12
CA SER A 446 23.62 -18.41 -8.00
C SER A 446 23.63 -16.99 -7.38
N GLU A 447 23.56 -15.97 -8.22
CA GLU A 447 23.45 -14.58 -7.77
C GLU A 447 21.99 -14.29 -7.37
N VAL A 448 21.78 -13.97 -6.09
CA VAL A 448 20.49 -13.48 -5.59
C VAL A 448 20.47 -11.95 -5.65
N PRO A 449 19.37 -11.30 -6.09
CA PRO A 449 19.30 -9.85 -6.16
C PRO A 449 19.50 -9.18 -4.78
N GLU A 450 20.19 -8.04 -4.75
CA GLU A 450 20.55 -7.32 -3.50
C GLU A 450 19.38 -6.84 -2.64
N HIS A 451 18.16 -6.90 -3.17
CA HIS A 451 16.95 -6.48 -2.48
C HIS A 451 16.20 -7.65 -1.81
N TRP A 452 16.72 -8.87 -1.97
CA TRP A 452 16.27 -10.06 -1.26
C TRP A 452 17.13 -10.23 -0.01
N ILE A 453 16.56 -9.89 1.14
CA ILE A 453 17.24 -9.94 2.42
C ILE A 453 16.89 -11.26 3.11
N PRO A 454 17.88 -12.11 3.45
CA PRO A 454 17.62 -13.43 4.00
C PRO A 454 17.14 -13.34 5.45
N LEU A 455 16.12 -14.12 5.77
CA LEU A 455 15.61 -14.34 7.12
C LEU A 455 16.09 -15.71 7.61
N VAL A 456 17.13 -15.71 8.45
CA VAL A 456 17.84 -16.92 8.87
C VAL A 456 17.27 -17.42 10.20
N PRO A 457 16.87 -18.70 10.32
CA PRO A 457 16.37 -19.24 11.57
C PRO A 457 17.45 -19.24 12.66
N GLU A 458 17.09 -18.75 13.84
CA GLU A 458 17.89 -18.69 15.05
C GLU A 458 17.05 -19.28 16.20
N GLU A 459 17.53 -20.36 16.81
CA GLU A 459 16.86 -20.94 17.98
C GLU A 459 17.24 -20.12 19.23
N THR A 460 16.25 -19.45 19.82
CA THR A 460 16.45 -18.59 21.01
C THR A 460 16.24 -19.34 22.31
N ALA A 461 15.43 -20.40 22.28
CA ALA A 461 15.19 -21.35 23.36
C ALA A 461 14.73 -22.68 22.74
N PRO A 462 14.81 -23.82 23.47
CA PRO A 462 14.38 -25.12 22.95
C PRO A 462 12.97 -25.07 22.34
N GLY A 463 12.87 -25.29 21.02
CA GLY A 463 11.60 -25.26 20.29
C GLY A 463 11.03 -23.86 19.99
N ARG A 464 11.80 -22.80 20.23
CA ARG A 464 11.44 -21.40 19.90
C ARG A 464 12.40 -20.84 18.86
N THR A 465 11.97 -20.88 17.61
CA THR A 465 12.70 -20.33 16.46
C THR A 465 12.23 -18.91 16.17
N VAL A 466 13.18 -18.02 15.90
CA VAL A 466 12.93 -16.71 15.30
C VAL A 466 13.73 -16.60 14.02
N LEU A 467 13.27 -15.80 13.08
CA LEU A 467 13.95 -15.51 11.83
C LEU A 467 14.71 -14.19 11.96
N ARG A 468 16.04 -14.25 11.99
CA ARG A 468 16.89 -13.06 12.06
C ARG A 468 17.12 -12.50 10.66
N VAL A 469 16.84 -11.21 10.48
CA VAL A 469 17.26 -10.45 9.30
C VAL A 469 18.78 -10.47 9.21
N SER A 470 19.29 -11.03 8.12
CA SER A 470 20.72 -11.20 7.87
C SER A 470 21.11 -10.53 6.55
N ALA A 471 22.39 -10.66 6.17
CA ALA A 471 22.92 -10.10 4.94
C ALA A 471 23.48 -11.20 4.05
N ILE A 472 23.24 -11.07 2.74
CA ILE A 472 24.05 -11.78 1.75
C ILE A 472 25.39 -11.06 1.59
N GLN A 473 26.46 -11.80 1.28
CA GLN A 473 27.77 -11.23 1.00
C GLN A 473 27.90 -10.97 -0.50
N ARG A 474 28.34 -9.77 -0.88
CA ARG A 474 28.69 -9.43 -2.26
C ARG A 474 30.20 -9.23 -2.41
N PRO A 475 30.78 -9.45 -3.61
CA PRO A 475 32.17 -9.07 -3.87
C PRO A 475 32.37 -7.56 -3.68
N GLY A 476 33.43 -7.16 -2.99
CA GLY A 476 33.75 -5.75 -2.79
C GLY A 476 34.14 -5.05 -4.09
N VAL A 477 33.80 -3.77 -4.22
CA VAL A 477 34.15 -2.96 -5.40
C VAL A 477 35.67 -2.70 -5.40
N GLY A 478 36.31 -2.86 -6.57
CA GLY A 478 37.73 -2.49 -6.74
C GLY A 478 38.74 -3.42 -6.07
N GLY A 479 38.39 -4.70 -5.85
CA GLY A 479 39.27 -5.67 -5.19
C GLY A 479 39.19 -5.66 -3.66
N GLY A 480 38.20 -4.97 -3.09
CA GLY A 480 37.85 -5.08 -1.67
C GLY A 480 37.37 -6.49 -1.30
N GLY A 481 37.46 -6.84 -0.02
CA GLY A 481 36.89 -8.08 0.52
C GLY A 481 35.35 -8.12 0.40
N PRO A 482 34.72 -9.25 0.76
CA PRO A 482 33.27 -9.36 0.73
C PRO A 482 32.59 -8.28 1.57
N GLU A 483 31.56 -7.64 1.01
CA GLU A 483 30.74 -6.64 1.69
C GLU A 483 29.34 -7.21 1.99
N PRO A 484 28.81 -7.01 3.21
CA PRO A 484 27.44 -7.42 3.52
C PRO A 484 26.42 -6.47 2.85
N VAL A 485 25.41 -7.05 2.19
CA VAL A 485 24.24 -6.32 1.69
C VAL A 485 23.22 -6.18 2.82
N LEU A 486 23.21 -5.02 3.44
CA LEU A 486 22.30 -4.69 4.55
C LEU A 486 20.97 -4.11 4.02
N PRO A 487 19.86 -4.27 4.78
CA PRO A 487 18.61 -3.58 4.49
C PRO A 487 18.80 -2.06 4.41
N ARG A 488 18.17 -1.44 3.42
CA ARG A 488 18.18 0.02 3.22
C ARG A 488 16.99 0.69 3.90
N GLY A 489 15.83 0.03 3.90
CA GLY A 489 14.57 0.57 4.41
C GLY A 489 14.44 0.55 5.94
N LEU A 490 13.60 1.43 6.49
CA LEU A 490 13.34 1.56 7.93
C LEU A 490 12.50 0.42 8.51
N LEU A 491 11.77 -0.34 7.70
CA LEU A 491 10.95 -1.47 8.15
C LEU A 491 11.81 -2.67 8.59
N LEU A 492 12.99 -2.85 7.98
CA LEU A 492 13.91 -3.96 8.27
C LEU A 492 15.15 -3.53 9.07
N ARG A 493 15.43 -2.22 9.15
CA ARG A 493 16.55 -1.68 9.92
C ARG A 493 16.30 -1.78 11.42
N SER A 494 17.24 -2.38 12.13
CA SER A 494 17.29 -2.44 13.60
C SER A 494 18.74 -2.36 14.08
N ALA A 495 18.96 -1.82 15.28
CA ALA A 495 20.29 -1.68 15.88
C ALA A 495 20.95 -3.04 16.17
N ASP A 496 20.16 -4.06 16.55
CA ASP A 496 20.64 -5.38 17.00
C ASP A 496 20.27 -6.54 16.05
N ALA A 497 20.05 -6.22 14.76
CA ALA A 497 19.46 -7.10 13.74
C ALA A 497 18.05 -7.60 14.11
N LEU A 498 17.08 -7.24 13.27
CA LEU A 498 15.67 -7.54 13.52
C LEU A 498 15.43 -9.06 13.60
N ARG A 499 14.74 -9.51 14.65
CA ARG A 499 14.33 -10.92 14.85
C ARG A 499 12.82 -11.00 14.75
N VAL A 500 12.34 -11.72 13.76
CA VAL A 500 10.92 -11.85 13.42
C VAL A 500 10.44 -13.24 13.86
N PRO A 501 9.37 -13.38 14.66
CA PRO A 501 8.80 -14.70 14.96
C PRO A 501 8.40 -15.43 13.67
N GLU A 502 8.54 -16.77 13.66
CA GLU A 502 8.33 -17.57 12.45
C GLU A 502 6.89 -17.44 11.90
N GLU A 503 5.92 -17.26 12.79
CA GLU A 503 4.50 -17.06 12.50
C GLU A 503 4.19 -15.76 11.75
N GLU A 504 5.10 -14.76 11.77
CA GLU A 504 4.93 -13.50 11.02
C GLU A 504 5.26 -13.63 9.53
N VAL A 505 5.78 -14.80 9.11
CA VAL A 505 6.02 -15.13 7.71
C VAL A 505 5.11 -16.31 7.33
N PRO A 506 3.80 -16.08 7.10
CA PRO A 506 2.87 -17.13 6.75
C PRO A 506 3.12 -17.65 5.32
N SER A 507 2.48 -18.77 4.96
CA SER A 507 2.63 -19.41 3.65
C SER A 507 2.23 -18.52 2.47
N GLU A 508 1.19 -17.71 2.65
CA GLU A 508 0.71 -16.69 1.71
C GLU A 508 1.60 -15.45 1.67
N GLY A 509 2.60 -15.37 2.54
CA GLY A 509 3.46 -14.22 2.76
C GLY A 509 2.75 -13.05 3.45
N ALA A 510 3.51 -11.99 3.72
CA ALA A 510 2.99 -10.74 4.26
C ALA A 510 3.58 -9.56 3.50
N GLN A 511 2.80 -8.50 3.36
CA GLN A 511 3.24 -7.23 2.80
C GLN A 511 3.26 -6.19 3.91
N VAL A 512 4.41 -5.58 4.14
CA VAL A 512 4.57 -4.47 5.08
C VAL A 512 4.90 -3.21 4.30
N THR A 513 4.14 -2.15 4.55
CA THR A 513 4.30 -0.86 3.86
C THR A 513 4.51 0.26 4.86
N ARG A 514 5.19 1.32 4.43
CA ARG A 514 5.24 2.62 5.11
C ARG A 514 4.83 3.71 4.13
N SER A 515 3.89 4.55 4.51
CA SER A 515 3.30 5.58 3.64
C SER A 515 2.90 6.82 4.44
N TRP A 516 2.71 7.94 3.73
CA TRP A 516 2.08 9.14 4.28
C TRP A 516 0.56 8.97 4.31
N HIS A 517 -0.06 9.39 5.41
CA HIS A 517 -1.49 9.35 5.65
C HIS A 517 -2.00 10.75 5.99
N TYR A 518 -3.13 11.13 5.41
CA TYR A 518 -3.78 12.41 5.64
C TYR A 518 -5.26 12.25 5.97
N THR A 519 -5.74 13.00 6.94
CA THR A 519 -7.17 13.08 7.27
C THR A 519 -7.58 14.48 7.70
N ARG A 520 -8.89 14.74 7.64
CA ARG A 520 -9.52 15.88 8.29
C ARG A 520 -10.38 15.40 9.44
N TRP A 521 -10.21 16.03 10.59
CA TRP A 521 -10.95 15.66 11.79
C TRP A 521 -12.31 16.34 11.87
N THR A 522 -13.09 15.96 12.90
CA THR A 522 -14.47 16.41 13.10
C THR A 522 -14.59 17.91 13.39
N ASP A 523 -13.52 18.54 13.85
CA ASP A 523 -13.38 19.99 14.05
C ASP A 523 -12.81 20.74 12.82
N GLY A 524 -12.47 20.00 11.75
CA GLY A 524 -11.89 20.52 10.53
C GLY A 524 -10.36 20.61 10.52
N SER A 525 -9.67 20.24 11.60
CA SER A 525 -8.20 20.21 11.61
C SER A 525 -7.66 19.17 10.64
N ALA A 526 -6.47 19.46 10.10
CA ALA A 526 -5.77 18.57 9.18
C ALA A 526 -4.67 17.82 9.93
N HIS A 527 -4.60 16.49 9.73
CA HIS A 527 -3.53 15.67 10.31
C HIS A 527 -2.82 14.92 9.19
N LEU A 528 -1.48 15.01 9.19
CA LEU A 528 -0.58 14.30 8.31
C LEU A 528 0.39 13.50 9.19
N TRP A 529 0.55 12.22 8.90
CA TRP A 529 1.49 11.34 9.63
C TRP A 529 2.03 10.25 8.71
N GLU A 530 3.17 9.69 9.07
CA GLU A 530 3.63 8.43 8.48
C GLU A 530 3.09 7.27 9.31
N ALA A 531 2.56 6.26 8.62
CA ALA A 531 2.10 5.02 9.23
C ALA A 531 2.70 3.81 8.53
N ARG A 532 2.65 2.68 9.23
CA ARG A 532 3.05 1.37 8.73
C ARG A 532 1.82 0.49 8.65
N ARG A 533 1.77 -0.41 7.67
CA ARG A 533 0.63 -1.31 7.50
C ARG A 533 1.08 -2.71 7.09
N LYS A 534 0.59 -3.73 7.79
CA LYS A 534 0.73 -5.14 7.43
C LYS A 534 -0.54 -5.62 6.72
N ARG A 535 -0.37 -6.30 5.58
CA ARG A 535 -1.43 -6.96 4.80
C ARG A 535 -0.99 -8.39 4.49
N ALA A 536 -1.95 -9.27 4.24
CA ALA A 536 -1.65 -10.58 3.68
C ALA A 536 -0.92 -10.44 2.33
N GLY A 537 0.03 -11.33 2.08
CA GLY A 537 0.79 -11.39 0.84
C GLY A 537 -0.03 -11.97 -0.32
N ARG A 538 0.68 -12.40 -1.38
CA ARG A 538 0.08 -12.98 -2.59
C ARG A 538 0.55 -14.40 -2.89
N GLY A 539 1.20 -15.05 -1.93
CA GLY A 539 1.80 -16.37 -2.08
C GLY A 539 3.33 -16.35 -2.19
N PRO A 540 3.94 -17.51 -2.45
CA PRO A 540 5.39 -17.68 -2.48
C PRO A 540 6.03 -17.04 -3.71
N ALA A 541 7.35 -16.84 -3.64
CA ALA A 541 8.19 -16.45 -4.77
C ALA A 541 9.50 -17.25 -4.73
N SER A 542 10.14 -17.39 -5.89
CA SER A 542 11.44 -18.05 -6.00
C SER A 542 12.55 -17.00 -6.12
N SER A 543 13.56 -17.10 -5.26
CA SER A 543 14.76 -16.26 -5.28
C SER A 543 15.70 -16.60 -6.44
N GLY A 544 15.54 -17.79 -7.04
CA GLY A 544 16.51 -18.37 -7.95
C GLY A 544 17.81 -18.81 -7.25
N LEU A 545 17.85 -18.86 -5.91
CA LEU A 545 18.98 -19.39 -5.15
C LEU A 545 19.15 -20.88 -5.46
N ALA A 546 20.31 -21.23 -6.00
CA ALA A 546 20.69 -22.60 -6.29
C ALA A 546 22.18 -22.77 -6.02
N PHE A 547 22.56 -23.99 -5.65
CA PHE A 547 23.94 -24.38 -5.36
C PHE A 547 24.44 -25.36 -6.41
N ASP A 548 25.76 -25.45 -6.55
CA ASP A 548 26.42 -26.46 -7.39
C ASP A 548 25.98 -26.45 -8.86
N LEU A 549 25.89 -25.25 -9.45
CA LEU A 549 25.48 -25.08 -10.83
C LEU A 549 26.63 -25.36 -11.79
N VAL A 550 26.35 -26.13 -12.83
CA VAL A 550 27.24 -26.31 -13.99
C VAL A 550 26.60 -25.57 -15.16
N GLU A 551 27.16 -24.42 -15.49
CA GLU A 551 26.71 -23.59 -16.61
C GLU A 551 27.68 -23.76 -17.78
N PRO A 552 27.23 -23.66 -19.04
CA PRO A 552 28.16 -23.55 -20.17
C PRO A 552 29.14 -22.39 -19.94
N TRP A 553 30.43 -22.59 -20.22
CA TRP A 553 31.41 -21.52 -20.11
C TRP A 553 31.14 -20.47 -21.18
N HIS A 554 30.87 -19.25 -20.73
CA HIS A 554 30.78 -18.06 -21.55
C HIS A 554 31.94 -17.14 -21.13
N ALA A 555 32.82 -16.78 -22.07
CA ALA A 555 33.94 -15.89 -21.81
C ALA A 555 33.46 -14.55 -21.18
N PRO A 556 34.24 -13.94 -20.27
CA PRO A 556 33.98 -12.57 -19.84
C PRO A 556 34.19 -11.64 -21.04
N GLY A 557 33.12 -10.93 -21.41
CA GLY A 557 32.96 -10.27 -22.72
C GLY A 557 32.08 -11.14 -23.62
N ARG A 558 30.81 -10.73 -23.80
CA ARG A 558 29.92 -11.44 -24.72
C ARG A 558 30.62 -11.51 -26.09
N PRO A 559 30.84 -12.72 -26.67
CA PRO A 559 31.48 -12.82 -27.99
C PRO A 559 30.74 -11.97 -29.02
N LEU A 560 29.42 -11.82 -28.83
CA LEU A 560 28.53 -11.02 -29.63
C LEU A 560 27.89 -9.96 -28.74
N ALA A 561 28.27 -8.70 -28.90
CA ALA A 561 27.60 -7.57 -28.26
C ALA A 561 27.72 -6.31 -29.11
N TYR A 562 26.68 -5.48 -29.09
CA TYR A 562 26.66 -4.21 -29.80
C TYR A 562 26.12 -3.08 -28.93
N ALA A 563 26.53 -1.85 -29.25
CA ALA A 563 25.98 -0.62 -28.66
C ALA A 563 25.50 0.31 -29.78
N PRO A 564 24.28 0.88 -29.71
CA PRO A 564 23.82 1.87 -30.68
C PRO A 564 24.73 3.11 -30.69
N VAL A 565 25.05 3.60 -31.89
CA VAL A 565 25.87 4.80 -32.09
C VAL A 565 25.00 5.95 -32.59
N ARG A 566 24.20 5.70 -33.64
CA ARG A 566 23.40 6.72 -34.28
C ARG A 566 22.19 6.12 -34.99
N LEU A 567 21.09 6.85 -34.95
CA LEU A 567 19.89 6.58 -35.75
C LEU A 567 19.52 7.83 -36.54
N ALA A 568 19.18 7.67 -37.82
CA ALA A 568 18.61 8.71 -38.65
C ALA A 568 17.51 8.12 -39.55
N VAL A 569 16.42 8.85 -39.72
CA VAL A 569 15.31 8.50 -40.62
C VAL A 569 15.08 9.67 -41.56
N THR A 570 15.25 9.45 -42.86
CA THR A 570 15.19 10.50 -43.90
C THR A 570 14.23 10.12 -45.02
N ALA A 571 13.79 11.10 -45.81
CA ALA A 571 12.93 10.83 -46.96
C ALA A 571 13.64 9.92 -47.99
N ALA A 572 12.88 9.14 -48.77
CA ALA A 572 13.44 8.23 -49.78
C ALA A 572 14.08 8.95 -51.00
N ALA A 573 13.87 10.26 -51.14
CA ALA A 573 14.59 11.09 -52.10
C ALA A 573 15.99 11.46 -51.55
N LEU A 574 16.97 11.70 -52.41
CA LEU A 574 18.38 12.04 -52.08
C LEU A 574 18.59 13.28 -51.18
N THR A 575 17.53 13.87 -50.64
CA THR A 575 17.53 14.95 -49.66
C THR A 575 17.61 14.37 -48.24
N ALA A 576 18.62 14.76 -47.47
CA ALA A 576 18.86 14.31 -46.09
C ALA A 576 17.85 14.89 -45.06
N ASP A 577 16.62 15.18 -45.49
CA ASP A 577 15.60 15.80 -44.66
C ASP A 577 15.04 14.78 -43.66
N PRO A 578 15.01 15.10 -42.35
CA PRO A 578 14.42 14.23 -41.34
C PRO A 578 12.93 13.99 -41.60
N VAL A 579 12.48 12.75 -41.42
CA VAL A 579 11.07 12.37 -41.54
C VAL A 579 10.45 12.21 -40.15
N ASP A 580 9.27 12.79 -39.94
CA ASP A 580 8.45 12.58 -38.74
C ASP A 580 7.59 11.32 -38.91
N LEU A 581 7.96 10.26 -38.18
CA LEU A 581 7.26 8.97 -38.23
C LEU A 581 5.80 9.05 -37.74
N HIS A 582 5.40 10.11 -37.04
CA HIS A 582 4.02 10.29 -36.58
C HIS A 582 3.08 10.90 -37.62
N ARG A 583 3.59 11.28 -38.80
CA ARG A 583 2.82 11.99 -39.84
C ARG A 583 3.03 11.41 -41.23
N LEU A 584 3.25 10.09 -41.33
CA LEU A 584 3.44 9.44 -42.63
C LEU A 584 2.12 9.36 -43.40
N ALA A 585 2.15 9.62 -44.69
CA ALA A 585 1.04 9.31 -45.60
C ALA A 585 0.98 7.80 -45.89
N PRO A 586 -0.21 7.25 -46.23
CA PRO A 586 -0.34 5.84 -46.58
C PRO A 586 0.60 5.43 -47.72
N GLY A 587 1.47 4.45 -47.47
CA GLY A 587 2.46 3.99 -48.45
C GLY A 587 3.69 4.88 -48.64
N GLU A 588 3.84 5.96 -47.88
CA GLU A 588 5.04 6.81 -47.86
C GLU A 588 6.30 5.99 -47.54
N ARG A 589 7.43 6.37 -48.15
CA ARG A 589 8.71 5.66 -48.04
C ARG A 589 9.74 6.53 -47.33
N ALA A 590 10.46 5.95 -46.38
CA ALA A 590 11.58 6.60 -45.69
C ALA A 590 12.78 5.65 -45.62
N VAL A 591 13.97 6.21 -45.50
CA VAL A 591 15.22 5.45 -45.35
C VAL A 591 15.69 5.56 -43.91
N VAL A 592 15.94 4.41 -43.28
CA VAL A 592 16.48 4.27 -41.95
C VAL A 592 17.95 3.95 -42.05
N ARG A 593 18.78 4.75 -41.37
CA ARG A 593 20.21 4.50 -41.16
C ARG A 593 20.45 4.27 -39.68
N TRP A 594 20.86 3.06 -39.32
CA TRP A 594 21.20 2.69 -37.96
C TRP A 594 22.65 2.22 -37.87
N GLU A 595 23.44 2.88 -37.03
CA GLU A 595 24.85 2.58 -36.78
C GLU A 595 24.98 1.93 -35.40
N ILE A 596 25.63 0.77 -35.34
CA ILE A 596 25.92 0.05 -34.11
C ILE A 596 27.44 -0.20 -34.00
N ARG A 597 27.99 -0.14 -32.79
CA ARG A 597 29.39 -0.47 -32.52
C ARG A 597 29.50 -1.90 -32.02
N ASN A 598 30.44 -2.67 -32.56
CA ASN A 598 30.85 -3.96 -31.99
C ASN A 598 31.56 -3.72 -30.65
N VAL A 599 30.91 -4.09 -29.55
CA VAL A 599 31.48 -4.04 -28.19
C VAL A 599 31.75 -5.45 -27.65
N GLY A 600 31.57 -6.47 -28.48
CA GLY A 600 31.94 -7.85 -28.21
C GLY A 600 33.37 -8.15 -28.64
N THR A 601 33.76 -9.42 -28.52
CA THR A 601 35.12 -9.89 -28.81
C THR A 601 35.25 -10.62 -30.16
N ALA A 602 34.13 -11.00 -30.79
CA ALA A 602 34.12 -11.66 -32.10
C ALA A 602 34.01 -10.65 -33.25
N THR A 603 34.72 -10.91 -34.34
CA THR A 603 34.58 -10.19 -35.61
C THR A 603 33.30 -10.64 -36.34
N TRP A 604 32.51 -9.69 -36.83
CA TRP A 604 31.33 -9.97 -37.65
C TRP A 604 31.62 -9.83 -39.13
N TYR A 605 30.93 -10.61 -39.95
CA TYR A 605 31.13 -10.63 -41.40
C TYR A 605 29.81 -10.34 -42.12
N ARG A 606 29.88 -9.69 -43.27
CA ARG A 606 28.69 -9.42 -44.10
C ARG A 606 28.16 -10.65 -44.84
N VAL A 607 29.00 -11.65 -45.07
CA VAL A 607 28.71 -12.85 -45.88
C VAL A 607 29.22 -14.09 -45.15
N GLY A 608 28.67 -15.26 -45.49
CA GLY A 608 28.94 -16.55 -44.83
C GLY A 608 27.75 -17.05 -44.02
N ASP A 609 27.87 -18.25 -43.46
CA ASP A 609 26.80 -18.93 -42.71
C ASP A 609 26.43 -18.19 -41.41
N ASP A 610 27.38 -17.46 -40.82
CA ASP A 610 27.20 -16.58 -39.65
C ASP A 610 27.20 -15.09 -40.04
N ALA A 611 26.65 -14.73 -41.21
CA ALA A 611 26.63 -13.34 -41.64
C ALA A 611 25.76 -12.46 -40.72
N LEU A 612 26.24 -11.24 -40.42
CA LEU A 612 25.47 -10.25 -39.66
C LEU A 612 24.30 -9.74 -40.49
N ARG A 613 23.11 -9.76 -39.89
CA ARG A 613 21.85 -9.28 -40.46
C ARG A 613 21.09 -8.46 -39.43
N LEU A 614 20.21 -7.60 -39.91
CA LEU A 614 19.16 -7.00 -39.11
C LEU A 614 17.89 -7.85 -39.28
N GLY A 615 17.15 -8.10 -38.19
CA GLY A 615 15.90 -8.86 -38.22
C GLY A 615 14.79 -8.19 -37.42
N THR A 616 13.54 -8.52 -37.72
CA THR A 616 12.36 -8.10 -36.97
C THR A 616 12.21 -8.92 -35.67
N SER A 617 12.13 -8.26 -34.51
CA SER A 617 12.35 -8.91 -33.21
C SER A 617 11.21 -8.80 -32.19
N GLY A 618 10.10 -8.13 -32.51
CA GLY A 618 8.90 -8.08 -31.64
C GLY A 618 8.33 -9.48 -31.40
N ASP A 619 7.74 -10.07 -32.44
CA ASP A 619 7.62 -11.53 -32.60
C ASP A 619 8.79 -11.96 -33.51
N ARG A 620 9.77 -12.70 -33.00
CA ARG A 620 10.99 -12.99 -33.78
C ARG A 620 10.64 -13.58 -35.15
N ASP A 621 11.27 -13.01 -36.18
CA ASP A 621 11.15 -13.46 -37.57
C ASP A 621 9.77 -13.26 -38.21
N HIS A 622 8.94 -12.37 -37.66
CA HIS A 622 7.68 -12.03 -38.29
C HIS A 622 7.88 -11.14 -39.54
N PRO A 623 7.01 -11.25 -40.56
CA PRO A 623 7.00 -10.30 -41.68
C PRO A 623 6.74 -8.87 -41.16
N GLY A 624 7.69 -7.97 -41.37
CA GLY A 624 7.64 -6.61 -40.85
C GLY A 624 6.47 -5.82 -41.43
N ARG A 625 5.76 -5.09 -40.58
CA ARG A 625 4.64 -4.21 -40.96
C ARG A 625 5.09 -3.04 -41.82
N LEU A 626 6.36 -2.67 -41.69
CA LEU A 626 7.04 -1.62 -42.45
C LEU A 626 7.89 -2.14 -43.62
N ALA A 627 7.78 -3.44 -43.95
CA ALA A 627 8.63 -4.07 -44.95
C ALA A 627 8.54 -3.36 -46.32
N ALA A 628 9.69 -2.96 -46.83
CA ALA A 628 9.84 -2.44 -48.18
C ALA A 628 10.32 -3.56 -49.12
N ALA A 629 10.04 -3.42 -50.42
CA ALA A 629 10.46 -4.40 -51.42
C ALA A 629 11.99 -4.56 -51.55
N SER A 630 12.77 -3.62 -50.99
CA SER A 630 14.23 -3.64 -50.98
C SER A 630 14.84 -4.43 -49.82
N TRP A 631 14.02 -4.96 -48.90
CA TRP A 631 14.50 -5.83 -47.83
C TRP A 631 15.05 -7.13 -48.41
N LEU A 632 15.96 -7.79 -47.68
CA LEU A 632 16.52 -9.09 -48.10
C LEU A 632 15.43 -10.16 -48.14
N ASP A 633 14.52 -10.12 -47.16
CA ASP A 633 13.25 -10.81 -47.12
C ASP A 633 12.29 -10.06 -46.15
N PRO A 634 11.00 -10.43 -46.04
CA PRO A 634 10.04 -9.71 -45.20
C PRO A 634 10.40 -9.59 -43.71
N ALA A 635 11.31 -10.40 -43.17
CA ALA A 635 11.80 -10.37 -41.80
C ALA A 635 13.27 -9.91 -41.68
N ARG A 636 13.94 -9.58 -42.80
CA ARG A 636 15.37 -9.19 -42.85
C ARG A 636 15.57 -7.87 -43.61
N PRO A 637 15.55 -6.72 -42.92
CA PRO A 637 15.66 -5.42 -43.59
C PRO A 637 16.97 -5.18 -44.34
N ALA A 638 18.12 -5.55 -43.76
CA ALA A 638 19.42 -5.26 -44.36
C ALA A 638 20.57 -6.12 -43.81
N ALA A 639 21.64 -6.17 -44.60
CA ALA A 639 22.99 -6.53 -44.19
C ALA A 639 23.79 -5.25 -43.87
N PRO A 640 24.87 -5.31 -43.07
CA PRO A 640 25.72 -4.16 -42.83
C PRO A 640 26.42 -3.70 -44.13
N ALA A 641 26.80 -2.42 -44.19
CA ALA A 641 27.54 -1.86 -45.31
C ALA A 641 28.99 -2.39 -45.36
N GLU A 642 29.61 -2.56 -44.20
CA GLU A 642 30.97 -3.01 -43.98
C GLU A 642 31.10 -4.53 -44.23
N SER A 643 32.22 -4.97 -44.82
CA SER A 643 32.46 -6.39 -45.12
C SER A 643 32.94 -7.20 -43.91
N VAL A 644 33.71 -6.57 -43.02
CA VAL A 644 34.30 -7.14 -41.79
C VAL A 644 34.22 -6.08 -40.69
N ILE A 645 33.68 -6.44 -39.52
CA ILE A 645 33.48 -5.55 -38.38
C ILE A 645 34.11 -6.19 -37.14
N GLY A 646 35.36 -5.83 -36.85
CA GLY A 646 36.08 -6.26 -35.66
C GLY A 646 35.61 -5.54 -34.38
N PRO A 647 36.07 -6.00 -33.20
CA PRO A 647 35.82 -5.33 -31.93
C PRO A 647 36.15 -3.82 -31.97
N GLY A 648 35.23 -3.00 -31.48
CA GLY A 648 35.33 -1.54 -31.47
C GLY A 648 34.90 -0.84 -32.77
N GLN A 649 34.74 -1.56 -33.88
CA GLN A 649 34.32 -1.00 -35.17
C GLN A 649 32.79 -0.83 -35.27
N VAL A 650 32.33 -0.02 -36.23
CA VAL A 650 30.92 0.29 -36.43
C VAL A 650 30.37 -0.51 -37.62
N ALA A 651 29.20 -1.11 -37.45
CA ALA A 651 28.38 -1.67 -38.51
C ALA A 651 27.23 -0.70 -38.82
N THR A 652 26.99 -0.46 -40.10
CA THR A 652 25.97 0.46 -40.60
C THR A 652 24.88 -0.33 -41.34
N PHE A 653 23.65 -0.28 -40.85
CA PHE A 653 22.47 -0.76 -41.57
C PHE A 653 21.76 0.40 -42.25
N VAL A 654 21.48 0.25 -43.54
CA VAL A 654 20.67 1.19 -44.32
C VAL A 654 19.58 0.39 -45.01
N PHE A 655 18.32 0.70 -44.69
CA PHE A 655 17.16 0.05 -45.28
C PHE A 655 16.01 1.02 -45.43
N GLU A 656 15.14 0.76 -46.39
CA GLU A 656 13.95 1.55 -46.60
C GLU A 656 12.78 0.97 -45.81
N ILE A 657 11.89 1.81 -45.30
CA ILE A 657 10.61 1.42 -44.72
C ILE A 657 9.47 1.97 -45.56
N ARG A 658 8.35 1.24 -45.59
CA ARG A 658 7.11 1.68 -46.24
C ARG A 658 5.98 1.74 -45.23
N ALA A 659 5.34 2.91 -45.12
CA ALA A 659 4.19 3.10 -44.26
C ALA A 659 3.02 2.17 -44.65
N PRO A 660 2.26 1.62 -43.68
CA PRO A 660 1.06 0.84 -43.95
C PRO A 660 0.05 1.59 -44.80
N ALA A 661 -0.74 0.86 -45.60
CA ALA A 661 -1.79 1.47 -46.44
C ALA A 661 -3.03 1.90 -45.62
N ALA A 662 -3.23 1.31 -44.44
CA ALA A 662 -4.31 1.67 -43.52
C ALA A 662 -3.83 2.76 -42.54
N PRO A 663 -4.61 3.84 -42.33
CA PRO A 663 -4.34 4.82 -41.28
C PRO A 663 -4.33 4.18 -39.90
N GLY A 664 -3.47 4.69 -39.00
CA GLY A 664 -3.35 4.18 -37.63
C GLY A 664 -1.91 4.14 -37.10
N PRO A 665 -1.74 3.85 -35.80
CA PRO A 665 -0.42 3.74 -35.20
C PRO A 665 0.30 2.46 -35.65
N PHE A 666 1.62 2.54 -35.74
CA PHE A 666 2.48 1.37 -35.94
C PHE A 666 3.63 1.36 -34.94
N HIS A 667 4.10 0.15 -34.65
CA HIS A 667 5.26 -0.13 -33.83
C HIS A 667 5.98 -1.32 -34.47
N GLU A 668 7.27 -1.15 -34.77
CA GLU A 668 8.11 -2.20 -35.33
C GLU A 668 9.46 -2.21 -34.60
N VAL A 669 9.97 -3.41 -34.32
CA VAL A 669 11.18 -3.59 -33.50
C VAL A 669 12.19 -4.43 -34.25
N TYR A 670 13.46 -4.01 -34.22
CA TYR A 670 14.55 -4.68 -34.92
C TYR A 670 15.72 -4.99 -34.01
N GLU A 671 16.39 -6.10 -34.30
CA GLU A 671 17.57 -6.53 -33.57
C GLU A 671 18.61 -7.18 -34.52
N PRO A 672 19.92 -6.96 -34.31
CA PRO A 672 20.97 -7.65 -35.05
C PRO A 672 21.05 -9.14 -34.68
N LEU A 673 21.30 -9.98 -35.69
CA LEU A 673 21.53 -11.41 -35.55
C LEU A 673 22.68 -11.87 -36.46
N LEU A 674 23.28 -13.00 -36.13
CA LEU A 674 24.22 -13.72 -36.98
C LEU A 674 23.56 -14.97 -37.57
N GLY A 675 23.81 -15.20 -38.86
CA GLY A 675 23.15 -16.28 -39.61
C GLY A 675 21.64 -16.08 -39.66
N ASP A 676 20.90 -17.18 -39.60
CA ASP A 676 19.45 -17.13 -39.72
C ASP A 676 18.72 -16.96 -38.38
N ASN A 677 19.29 -17.38 -37.24
CA ASN A 677 18.60 -17.40 -35.93
C ASN A 677 19.47 -16.95 -34.73
N GLY A 678 20.70 -16.50 -34.95
CA GLY A 678 21.66 -16.16 -33.89
C GLY A 678 21.52 -14.73 -33.36
N TRP A 679 20.41 -14.40 -32.69
CA TRP A 679 20.17 -13.06 -32.13
C TRP A 679 21.24 -12.63 -31.13
N ILE A 680 21.84 -11.45 -31.32
CA ILE A 680 22.99 -11.00 -30.54
C ILE A 680 22.60 -10.62 -29.09
N GLY A 681 21.36 -10.15 -28.85
CA GLY A 681 20.91 -9.73 -27.52
C GLY A 681 21.43 -8.35 -27.13
N GLY A 682 20.59 -7.33 -27.15
CA GLY A 682 20.99 -5.97 -26.79
C GLY A 682 19.90 -4.91 -26.96
N PRO A 683 20.25 -3.61 -26.90
CA PRO A 683 19.31 -2.52 -27.12
C PRO A 683 18.71 -2.57 -28.54
N GLN A 684 17.39 -2.77 -28.62
CA GLN A 684 16.67 -2.92 -29.89
C GLN A 684 16.42 -1.57 -30.57
N LEU A 685 16.31 -1.58 -31.89
CA LEU A 685 15.83 -0.44 -32.67
C LEU A 685 14.30 -0.48 -32.72
N GLU A 686 13.66 0.46 -32.04
CA GLU A 686 12.19 0.62 -32.08
C GLU A 686 11.79 1.78 -32.99
N LEU A 687 10.92 1.51 -33.97
CA LEU A 687 10.27 2.53 -34.80
C LEU A 687 8.80 2.63 -34.42
N ARG A 688 8.41 3.77 -33.84
CA ARG A 688 7.02 4.08 -33.46
C ARG A 688 6.54 5.28 -34.27
N GLY A 689 5.31 5.21 -34.76
CA GLY A 689 4.75 6.24 -35.60
C GLY A 689 3.26 6.07 -35.88
N SER A 690 2.73 6.88 -36.78
CA SER A 690 1.34 6.81 -37.21
C SER A 690 1.19 7.21 -38.67
N VAL A 691 0.31 6.50 -39.36
CA VAL A 691 -0.14 6.85 -40.70
C VAL A 691 -1.36 7.75 -40.59
N THR A 692 -1.24 8.99 -41.06
CA THR A 692 -2.34 9.98 -41.08
C THR A 692 -3.10 9.89 -42.39
N ALA A 693 -4.43 9.97 -42.33
CA ALA A 693 -5.33 9.87 -43.48
C ALA A 693 -5.19 11.05 -44.46
#